data_AF-A0A7C6H397-F1
#
_entry.id   AF-A0A7C6H397-F1
#
_cell.length_a   1.000
_cell.length_b   1.000
_cell.length_c   1.000
_cell.angle_alpha   90.00
_cell.angle_beta   90.00
_cell.angle_gamma   90.00
#
_symmetry.space_group_name_H-M   'P 1'
#
loop_
_entity.id
_entity.type
_entity.pdbx_description
1 polymer ?
#
loop_
_entity_poly.entity_id
_entity_poly.type
_entity_poly.pdbx_seq_one_letter_code
_entity_poly.pdbx_strand_id
1 'polypeptide(L)'
;MAKKTGPYLRSPVTIESVMKDVLYSLIPALAAGVIFFGIRALWVVLLSTLTAMVTEMLFLRQPINPKGLFGDGSAAVTGVLVGLILPSTTAWWIPIVGSFLAIALVKLPFGGLGHNIFNPALGARAILLLAFTSEMVRFVLPFDTVTGATPLLSMTSFNWSLIWGNVGGSIGETSVIAILLGAAYLLYKGHIDWRVPTGYVGAAFLAALLWGLNPWITIFGGGLLFAAVFMATDMVTSPVTPTGQLVFGIGCGLLTVFIRKFTSLPEGVTFAVLVMNALVPLLDRLTVPQIFGVGVAREQRFQGTALGAAVLVVVLVVAFAIGGPDRAAQPVISGGHYLPIAELLGTTDYEIEDINGTRYYTVRDGEGNLTGAAFVGEQRGFNGSIRYLIALDDQYAVQDLIILEHKEDPGLGARITQPAFLQQFVGLGPESKFEFGTDIDGLSGATISSRAVTTGIRRSVEGFMNAFFPSQDAAGGWADGTYTGEADSFGGKLAVEVTVSGGKITAVEVVSHSDTPGISDPAINTIPGQIVAANSPTVDAISGATFTSEGIMQAVQNALVGAEVGGAPGWADGTYTGEASSFGGKLAVEVTVSGGKITAVEVVSHSDTPGISDPAINTIPGQIVAANSPQVDAISGATYTSEGIMAAVENALAGAMATASPAAAPKFDIQVADGTYRAAAQGRNAQLVAEVTVSGGKIAGIAVVEHAETPDIGGAAIEKLVPAIVEAQSPVDAISGATMTSQALFEAVAKAVSGAGQAAAAGAEWLDGTYTGTGQGFEGPITVEVTVSGGKIAAVNVKSHSDTPGISDGAVNTIPGRIVEANSPQVDAVSGATYTSKGIMEAVENALAASGETAAEAPKFDIQVADGTYKGVGQGFGGDVVVEVTVAGGKIASIQVVEHSETPFVAGSAIDKLVPAMVEAQGPVDAYSGATMTSKALFEAVSQAVSGEGPAAAAEWLDGTYTGTGQGFEGPITVEVTVSGGKIASVNVKSHSDTPGISDGAVNTIPGRIVEANSPQVDAVSGATYTSKGIMEAVENALAASGETAAEAPKFDIQVADGTYKGVGQGFGGDVVVEVTVAGGKIASIQVVEHSETPFVAGSAIDKLVPAMVEAQGPVDAYSGATMTSEALFAAVAAAVSGEEGR
;
A
#
# COMPACT_ATOMS: atom_id res chain seq x y z
N MET A 1 -11.31 63.97 -63.31
CA MET A 1 -12.37 62.94 -63.37
C MET A 1 -12.40 62.20 -62.04
N ALA A 2 -13.44 62.41 -61.22
CA ALA A 2 -13.64 61.61 -60.02
C ALA A 2 -13.98 60.17 -60.45
N LYS A 3 -13.15 59.21 -60.04
CA LYS A 3 -13.35 57.78 -60.31
C LYS A 3 -14.61 57.36 -59.54
N LYS A 4 -15.77 57.38 -60.20
CA LYS A 4 -17.01 56.77 -59.67
C LYS A 4 -16.79 55.26 -59.66
N THR A 5 -16.40 54.73 -58.51
CA THR A 5 -16.52 53.29 -58.24
C THR A 5 -18.02 52.94 -58.28
N GLY A 6 -18.36 51.82 -58.93
CA GLY A 6 -19.76 51.39 -59.09
C GLY A 6 -20.46 51.18 -57.74
N PRO A 7 -21.80 51.27 -57.67
CA PRO A 7 -22.54 51.05 -56.43
C PRO A 7 -22.52 49.56 -56.12
N TYR A 8 -21.61 49.11 -55.26
CA TYR A 8 -21.83 47.85 -54.56
C TYR A 8 -22.95 48.08 -53.56
N LEU A 9 -24.11 47.44 -53.77
CA LEU A 9 -25.13 47.32 -52.75
C LEU A 9 -24.46 46.68 -51.52
N ARG A 10 -24.17 47.48 -50.49
CA ARG A 10 -23.60 46.97 -49.25
C ARG A 10 -24.69 46.13 -48.59
N SER A 11 -24.38 44.86 -48.33
CA SER A 11 -25.21 44.04 -47.45
C SER A 11 -25.35 44.75 -46.11
N PRO A 12 -26.55 44.78 -45.49
CA PRO A 12 -26.73 45.34 -44.15
C PRO A 12 -26.05 44.50 -43.06
N VAL A 13 -25.57 43.29 -43.39
CA VAL A 13 -24.91 42.37 -42.45
C VAL A 13 -23.47 42.80 -42.20
N THR A 14 -23.13 43.09 -40.94
CA THR A 14 -21.79 43.43 -40.47
C THR A 14 -21.27 42.38 -39.49
N ILE A 15 -19.95 42.24 -39.34
CA ILE A 15 -19.33 41.33 -38.35
C ILE A 15 -19.89 41.60 -36.94
N GLU A 16 -19.95 42.86 -36.54
CA GLU A 16 -20.49 43.27 -35.23
C GLU A 16 -21.96 42.85 -35.05
N SER A 17 -22.78 42.93 -36.11
CA SER A 17 -24.19 42.47 -36.04
C SER A 17 -24.29 40.95 -35.87
N VAL A 18 -23.41 40.20 -36.53
CA VAL A 18 -23.35 38.74 -36.44
C VAL A 18 -22.86 38.30 -35.05
N MET A 19 -21.79 38.90 -34.54
CA MET A 19 -21.25 38.58 -33.21
C MET A 19 -22.26 38.91 -32.10
N LYS A 20 -23.04 39.99 -32.22
CA LYS A 20 -24.14 40.29 -31.30
C LYS A 20 -25.23 39.22 -31.33
N ASP A 21 -25.61 38.75 -32.51
CA ASP A 21 -26.60 37.67 -32.63
C ASP A 21 -26.08 36.36 -32.02
N VAL A 22 -24.78 36.05 -32.14
CA VAL A 22 -24.15 34.92 -31.44
C VAL A 22 -24.21 35.09 -29.92
N LEU A 23 -23.87 36.28 -29.40
CA LEU A 23 -24.00 36.57 -27.96
C LEU A 23 -25.44 36.40 -27.47
N TYR A 24 -26.44 36.87 -28.23
CA TYR A 24 -27.85 36.70 -27.89
C TYR A 24 -28.27 35.23 -27.87
N SER A 25 -27.74 34.42 -28.78
CA SER A 25 -28.02 32.98 -28.83
C SER A 25 -27.47 32.20 -27.64
N LEU A 26 -26.42 32.72 -26.98
CA LEU A 26 -25.79 32.09 -25.81
C LEU A 26 -26.50 32.45 -24.49
N ILE A 27 -27.36 33.48 -24.48
CA ILE A 27 -28.09 33.93 -23.28
C ILE A 27 -28.92 32.81 -22.64
N PRO A 28 -29.69 31.98 -23.37
CA PRO A 28 -30.44 30.89 -22.76
C PRO A 28 -29.53 29.88 -22.03
N ALA A 29 -28.41 29.49 -22.62
CA ALA A 29 -27.46 28.55 -22.02
C ALA A 29 -26.76 29.16 -20.79
N LEU A 30 -26.37 30.44 -20.87
CA LEU A 30 -25.83 31.18 -19.74
C LEU A 30 -26.85 31.30 -18.60
N ALA A 31 -28.09 31.67 -18.90
CA ALA A 31 -29.15 31.81 -17.91
C ALA A 31 -29.44 30.48 -17.21
N ALA A 32 -29.52 29.39 -17.97
CA ALA A 32 -29.66 28.03 -17.42
C ALA A 32 -28.48 27.71 -16.48
N GLY A 33 -27.23 27.90 -16.93
CA GLY A 33 -26.04 27.67 -16.11
C GLY A 33 -26.01 28.50 -14.82
N VAL A 34 -26.45 29.76 -14.86
CA VAL A 34 -26.55 30.63 -13.66
C VAL A 34 -27.68 30.21 -12.73
N ILE A 35 -28.82 29.77 -13.26
CA ILE A 35 -29.93 29.22 -12.45
C ILE A 35 -29.45 27.96 -11.71
N PHE A 36 -28.73 27.08 -12.40
CA PHE A 36 -28.29 25.78 -11.90
C PHE A 36 -27.11 25.84 -10.92
N PHE A 37 -26.10 26.65 -11.22
CA PHE A 37 -24.86 26.73 -10.44
C PHE A 37 -24.70 28.03 -9.65
N GLY A 38 -25.72 28.89 -9.69
CA GLY A 38 -25.76 30.16 -8.97
C GLY A 38 -24.77 31.20 -9.51
N ILE A 39 -24.46 32.17 -8.64
CA ILE A 39 -23.68 33.36 -9.01
C ILE A 39 -22.23 33.04 -9.42
N ARG A 40 -21.69 31.89 -8.98
CA ARG A 40 -20.32 31.48 -9.33
C ARG A 40 -20.16 31.26 -10.83
N ALA A 41 -21.13 30.63 -11.48
CA ALA A 41 -21.11 30.46 -12.93
C ALA A 41 -21.09 31.81 -13.67
N LEU A 42 -21.84 32.80 -13.16
CA LEU A 42 -21.81 34.15 -13.72
C LEU A 42 -20.42 34.78 -13.59
N TRP A 43 -19.75 34.62 -12.44
CA TRP A 43 -18.40 35.12 -12.24
C TRP A 43 -17.37 34.48 -13.16
N VAL A 44 -17.43 33.16 -13.37
CA VAL A 44 -16.53 32.46 -14.30
C VAL A 44 -16.67 33.01 -15.71
N VAL A 45 -17.92 33.12 -16.20
CA VAL A 45 -18.19 33.65 -17.56
C VAL A 45 -17.84 35.12 -17.68
N LEU A 46 -18.06 35.93 -16.64
CA LEU A 46 -17.72 37.35 -16.65
C LEU A 46 -16.21 37.55 -16.67
N LEU A 47 -15.46 36.83 -15.85
CA LEU A 47 -14.00 36.88 -15.80
C LEU A 47 -13.39 36.46 -17.13
N SER A 48 -13.82 35.33 -17.70
CA SER A 48 -13.33 34.86 -19.01
C SER A 48 -13.61 35.89 -20.11
N THR A 49 -14.83 36.43 -20.16
CA THR A 49 -15.24 37.45 -21.14
C THR A 49 -14.42 38.73 -21.03
N LEU A 50 -14.27 39.26 -19.81
CA LEU A 50 -13.52 40.48 -19.58
C LEU A 50 -12.04 40.29 -19.91
N THR A 51 -11.45 39.16 -19.51
CA THR A 51 -10.05 38.84 -19.85
C THR A 51 -9.84 38.72 -21.34
N ALA A 52 -10.73 38.04 -22.07
CA ALA A 52 -10.63 37.94 -23.53
C ALA A 52 -10.65 39.32 -24.21
N MET A 53 -11.61 40.18 -23.83
CA MET A 53 -11.75 41.53 -24.37
C MET A 53 -10.53 42.41 -24.07
N VAL A 54 -10.04 42.38 -22.82
CA VAL A 54 -8.85 43.14 -22.42
C VAL A 54 -7.60 42.63 -23.15
N THR A 55 -7.43 41.31 -23.27
CA THR A 55 -6.27 40.72 -23.97
C THR A 55 -6.26 41.16 -25.43
N GLU A 56 -7.39 41.08 -26.13
CA GLU A 56 -7.46 41.49 -27.53
C GLU A 56 -7.19 42.99 -27.70
N MET A 57 -7.78 43.83 -26.85
CA MET A 57 -7.55 45.28 -26.85
C MET A 57 -6.06 45.62 -26.66
N LEU A 58 -5.37 44.96 -25.73
CA LEU A 58 -3.95 45.19 -25.42
C LEU A 58 -3.03 44.80 -26.59
N PHE A 59 -3.23 43.61 -27.16
CA PHE A 59 -2.39 43.13 -28.27
C PHE A 59 -2.64 43.88 -29.57
N LEU A 60 -3.89 44.25 -29.86
CA LEU A 60 -4.22 45.10 -31.01
C LEU A 60 -3.90 46.58 -30.78
N ARG A 61 -3.36 46.94 -29.59
CA ARG A 61 -3.01 48.30 -29.18
C ARG A 61 -4.16 49.29 -29.38
N GLN A 62 -5.39 48.84 -29.14
CA GLN A 62 -6.55 49.71 -29.25
C GLN A 62 -6.57 50.70 -28.08
N PRO A 63 -7.04 51.94 -28.28
CA PRO A 63 -7.11 52.93 -27.21
C PRO A 63 -8.02 52.43 -26.09
N ILE A 64 -7.59 52.63 -24.84
CA ILE A 64 -8.35 52.23 -23.64
C ILE A 64 -9.59 53.13 -23.52
N ASN A 65 -10.67 52.71 -24.17
CA ASN A 65 -11.99 53.32 -24.12
C ASN A 65 -13.06 52.24 -24.43
N PRO A 66 -14.35 52.50 -24.19
CA PRO A 66 -15.39 51.50 -24.42
C PRO A 66 -15.39 50.94 -25.86
N LYS A 67 -15.09 51.77 -26.87
CA LYS A 67 -15.06 51.31 -28.26
C LYS A 67 -13.91 50.34 -28.54
N GLY A 68 -12.74 50.57 -27.96
CA GLY A 68 -11.60 49.66 -28.04
C GLY A 68 -11.79 48.39 -27.22
N LEU A 69 -12.55 48.45 -26.12
CA LEU A 69 -12.83 47.27 -25.30
C LEU A 69 -13.81 46.30 -25.97
N PHE A 70 -14.87 46.80 -26.61
CA PHE A 70 -15.86 45.95 -27.29
C PHE A 70 -15.41 45.50 -28.69
N GLY A 71 -14.50 46.23 -29.33
CA GLY A 71 -13.94 45.86 -30.64
C GLY A 71 -15.02 45.52 -31.67
N ASP A 72 -14.86 44.36 -32.32
CA ASP A 72 -15.84 43.77 -33.25
C ASP A 72 -16.81 42.77 -32.58
N GLY A 73 -16.70 42.58 -31.26
CA GLY A 73 -17.48 41.63 -30.47
C GLY A 73 -16.95 40.20 -30.44
N SER A 74 -15.92 39.87 -31.22
CA SER A 74 -15.46 38.48 -31.37
C SER A 74 -14.66 37.96 -30.17
N ALA A 75 -13.87 38.81 -29.49
CA ALA A 75 -13.25 38.44 -28.21
C ALA A 75 -14.30 38.19 -27.11
N ALA A 76 -15.40 38.95 -27.09
CA ALA A 76 -16.47 38.74 -26.13
C ALA A 76 -17.14 37.37 -26.34
N VAL A 77 -17.45 37.00 -27.60
CA VAL A 77 -17.96 35.66 -27.93
C VAL A 77 -16.99 34.57 -27.47
N THR A 78 -15.70 34.73 -27.77
CA THR A 78 -14.66 33.77 -27.39
C THR A 78 -14.62 33.58 -25.87
N GLY A 79 -14.59 34.68 -25.10
CA GLY A 79 -14.53 34.61 -23.65
C GLY A 79 -15.81 34.06 -23.02
N VAL A 80 -17.00 34.37 -23.57
CA VAL A 80 -18.26 33.75 -23.13
C VAL A 80 -18.20 32.24 -23.38
N LEU A 81 -17.77 31.80 -24.56
CA LEU A 81 -17.63 30.38 -24.88
C LEU A 81 -16.63 29.67 -23.96
N VAL A 82 -15.47 30.27 -23.69
CA VAL A 82 -14.49 29.74 -22.72
C VAL A 82 -15.10 29.62 -21.32
N GLY A 83 -15.88 30.61 -20.87
CA GLY A 83 -16.54 30.53 -19.57
C GLY A 83 -17.60 29.42 -19.52
N LEU A 84 -18.39 29.27 -20.57
CA LEU A 84 -19.47 28.28 -20.65
C LEU A 84 -18.96 26.84 -20.72
N ILE A 85 -17.74 26.62 -21.23
CA ILE A 85 -17.13 25.29 -21.30
C ILE A 85 -16.31 24.90 -20.08
N LEU A 86 -16.20 25.79 -19.08
CA LEU A 86 -15.55 25.48 -17.80
C LEU A 86 -16.56 25.02 -16.75
N PRO A 87 -16.12 24.18 -15.78
CA PRO A 87 -16.89 23.91 -14.57
C PRO A 87 -17.16 25.18 -13.75
N SER A 88 -18.29 25.25 -13.05
CA SER A 88 -18.62 26.39 -12.18
C SER A 88 -17.77 26.48 -10.91
N THR A 89 -17.04 25.42 -10.58
CA THR A 89 -16.14 25.25 -9.44
C THR A 89 -14.72 25.71 -9.71
N THR A 90 -14.36 25.98 -10.97
CA THR A 90 -12.98 26.35 -11.31
C THR A 90 -12.50 27.56 -10.51
N ALA A 91 -11.26 27.50 -10.05
CA ALA A 91 -10.62 28.64 -9.41
C ALA A 91 -10.65 29.88 -10.33
N TRP A 92 -10.81 31.07 -9.73
CA TRP A 92 -11.02 32.33 -10.45
C TRP A 92 -9.93 32.68 -11.46
N TRP A 93 -8.71 32.16 -11.30
CA TRP A 93 -7.59 32.41 -12.20
C TRP A 93 -7.61 31.53 -13.47
N ILE A 94 -8.24 30.36 -13.45
CA ILE A 94 -8.36 29.45 -14.61
C ILE A 94 -9.08 30.10 -15.80
N PRO A 95 -10.27 30.71 -15.65
CA PRO A 95 -10.94 31.38 -16.76
C PRO A 95 -10.13 32.57 -17.31
N ILE A 96 -9.31 33.21 -16.48
CA ILE A 96 -8.40 34.29 -16.90
C ILE A 96 -7.30 33.71 -17.79
N VAL A 97 -6.58 32.69 -17.32
CA VAL A 97 -5.51 32.04 -18.08
C VAL A 97 -6.04 31.45 -19.38
N GLY A 98 -7.16 30.73 -19.33
CA GLY A 98 -7.80 30.15 -20.52
C GLY A 98 -8.17 31.20 -21.56
N SER A 99 -8.79 32.30 -21.14
CA SER A 99 -9.22 33.36 -22.06
C SER A 99 -8.04 34.15 -22.63
N PHE A 100 -6.99 34.34 -21.83
CA PHE A 100 -5.74 34.90 -22.31
C PHE A 100 -5.12 34.01 -23.39
N LEU A 101 -5.01 32.70 -23.15
CA LEU A 101 -4.45 31.74 -24.12
C LEU A 101 -5.29 31.66 -25.39
N ALA A 102 -6.62 31.65 -25.26
CA ALA A 102 -7.55 31.66 -26.41
C ALA A 102 -7.23 32.82 -27.36
N ILE A 103 -7.04 34.02 -26.82
CA ILE A 103 -6.78 35.22 -27.62
C ILE A 103 -5.32 35.31 -28.06
N ALA A 104 -4.38 35.26 -27.11
CA ALA A 104 -2.98 35.55 -27.34
C ALA A 104 -2.24 34.45 -28.13
N LEU A 105 -2.67 33.18 -28.01
CA LEU A 105 -1.99 32.04 -28.62
C LEU A 105 -2.80 31.45 -29.78
N VAL A 106 -4.11 31.29 -29.62
CA VAL A 106 -4.93 30.58 -30.62
C VAL A 106 -5.53 31.51 -31.67
N LYS A 107 -5.86 32.77 -31.33
CA LYS A 107 -6.54 33.69 -32.24
C LYS A 107 -5.59 34.69 -32.92
N LEU A 108 -4.86 35.48 -32.14
CA LEU A 108 -4.10 36.63 -32.66
C LEU A 108 -2.85 36.28 -33.45
N PRO A 109 -2.06 35.24 -33.14
CA PRO A 109 -0.85 34.92 -33.88
C PRO A 109 -1.08 34.60 -35.36
N PHE A 110 -2.29 34.12 -35.69
CA PHE A 110 -2.69 33.82 -37.07
C PHE A 110 -3.27 35.02 -37.82
N GLY A 111 -3.36 36.21 -37.18
CA GLY A 111 -3.89 37.42 -37.80
C GLY A 111 -5.30 37.84 -37.33
N GLY A 112 -5.82 37.23 -36.26
CA GLY A 112 -7.10 37.59 -35.66
C GLY A 112 -8.32 36.97 -36.36
N LEU A 113 -9.48 37.61 -36.23
CA LEU A 113 -10.74 37.09 -36.76
C LEU A 113 -10.66 36.88 -38.29
N GLY A 114 -11.06 35.69 -38.75
CA GLY A 114 -11.05 35.33 -40.17
C GLY A 114 -9.78 34.61 -40.63
N HIS A 115 -8.75 34.54 -39.78
CA HIS A 115 -7.49 33.85 -40.09
C HIS A 115 -7.13 32.75 -39.06
N ASN A 116 -7.89 32.62 -37.97
CA ASN A 116 -7.66 31.58 -36.98
C ASN A 116 -7.96 30.19 -37.56
N ILE A 117 -6.98 29.28 -37.48
CA ILE A 117 -7.08 27.90 -37.98
C ILE A 117 -7.95 27.06 -37.05
N PHE A 118 -7.83 27.30 -35.75
CA PHE A 118 -8.54 26.57 -34.70
C PHE A 118 -9.60 27.44 -34.03
N ASN A 119 -10.63 26.80 -33.49
CA ASN A 119 -11.61 27.50 -32.65
C ASN A 119 -10.88 27.98 -31.38
N PRO A 120 -10.81 29.29 -31.11
CA PRO A 120 -9.98 29.82 -30.02
C PRO A 120 -10.40 29.33 -28.63
N ALA A 121 -11.71 29.18 -28.39
CA ALA A 121 -12.23 28.73 -27.11
C ALA A 121 -11.88 27.25 -26.86
N LEU A 122 -12.05 26.39 -27.88
CA LEU A 122 -11.68 24.98 -27.78
C LEU A 122 -10.16 24.77 -27.69
N GLY A 123 -9.37 25.58 -28.40
CA GLY A 123 -7.91 25.55 -28.29
C GLY A 123 -7.44 25.85 -26.86
N ALA A 124 -8.02 26.87 -26.23
CA ALA A 124 -7.77 27.15 -24.82
C ALA A 124 -8.27 26.02 -23.89
N ARG A 125 -9.46 25.47 -24.14
CA ARG A 125 -9.98 24.32 -23.39
C ARG A 125 -9.03 23.12 -23.46
N ALA A 126 -8.47 22.82 -24.63
CA ALA A 126 -7.51 21.74 -24.81
C ALA A 126 -6.24 21.97 -23.99
N ILE A 127 -5.68 23.18 -24.02
CA ILE A 127 -4.47 23.52 -23.23
C ILE A 127 -4.76 23.42 -21.74
N LEU A 128 -5.88 24.00 -21.28
CA LEU A 128 -6.26 23.92 -19.87
C LEU A 128 -6.54 22.49 -19.42
N LEU A 129 -7.14 21.66 -20.28
CA LEU A 129 -7.49 20.29 -19.93
C LEU A 129 -6.25 19.40 -19.83
N LEU A 130 -5.20 19.70 -20.60
CA LEU A 130 -3.91 19.02 -20.49
C LEU A 130 -3.08 19.51 -19.31
N ALA A 131 -3.15 20.81 -18.99
CA ALA A 131 -2.35 21.41 -17.92
C ALA A 131 -2.99 21.29 -16.52
N PHE A 132 -4.32 21.26 -16.45
CA PHE A 132 -5.10 21.36 -15.20
C PHE A 132 -6.28 20.38 -15.19
N THR A 133 -6.04 19.12 -15.58
CA THR A 133 -7.07 18.08 -15.74
C THR A 133 -7.98 17.95 -14.52
N SER A 134 -7.41 17.89 -13.31
CA SER A 134 -8.15 17.70 -12.05
C SER A 134 -9.20 18.78 -11.79
N GLU A 135 -8.85 20.04 -12.05
CA GLU A 135 -9.76 21.18 -11.89
C GLU A 135 -10.82 21.23 -13.00
N MET A 136 -10.47 20.77 -14.21
CA MET A 136 -11.38 20.75 -15.35
C MET A 136 -12.42 19.62 -15.32
N VAL A 137 -12.17 18.57 -14.56
CA VAL A 137 -13.11 17.43 -14.42
C VAL A 137 -13.88 17.43 -13.09
N ARG A 138 -13.75 18.47 -12.27
CA ARG A 138 -14.45 18.60 -11.00
C ARG A 138 -15.82 19.25 -11.16
N PHE A 139 -16.85 18.42 -11.38
CA PHE A 139 -18.23 18.89 -11.56
C PHE A 139 -19.06 18.79 -10.28
N VAL A 140 -20.00 19.71 -10.12
CA VAL A 140 -20.97 19.77 -9.02
C VAL A 140 -22.37 19.59 -9.59
N LEU A 141 -23.29 18.98 -8.83
CA LEU A 141 -24.68 18.87 -9.26
C LEU A 141 -25.40 20.21 -9.13
N PRO A 142 -26.32 20.57 -10.04
CA PRO A 142 -27.09 21.79 -9.89
C PRO A 142 -27.91 21.82 -8.59
N PHE A 143 -27.98 23.00 -7.97
CA PHE A 143 -28.66 23.24 -6.67
C PHE A 143 -28.11 22.50 -5.45
N ASP A 144 -27.10 21.64 -5.62
CA ASP A 144 -26.40 20.92 -4.56
C ASP A 144 -24.92 21.36 -4.53
N THR A 145 -24.31 21.44 -3.36
CA THR A 145 -22.86 21.71 -3.25
C THR A 145 -22.01 20.45 -3.35
N VAL A 146 -22.64 19.28 -3.43
CA VAL A 146 -21.98 17.99 -3.55
C VAL A 146 -21.42 17.78 -4.96
N THR A 147 -20.18 17.32 -5.03
CA THR A 147 -19.50 16.90 -6.24
C THR A 147 -20.20 15.68 -6.83
N GLY A 148 -20.51 15.73 -8.14
CA GLY A 148 -21.23 14.66 -8.83
C GLY A 148 -20.57 14.30 -10.14
N ALA A 149 -20.51 13.00 -10.44
CA ALA A 149 -20.02 12.51 -11.71
C ALA A 149 -20.93 12.98 -12.86
N THR A 150 -20.33 13.40 -13.98
CA THR A 150 -21.10 13.84 -15.15
C THR A 150 -21.94 12.68 -15.71
N PRO A 151 -23.09 12.96 -16.34
CA PRO A 151 -23.92 11.94 -16.96
C PRO A 151 -23.17 11.02 -17.92
N LEU A 152 -22.14 11.55 -18.58
CA LEU A 152 -21.35 10.80 -19.55
C LEU A 152 -20.46 9.72 -18.92
N LEU A 153 -20.15 9.87 -17.62
CA LEU A 153 -19.33 8.95 -16.84
C LEU A 153 -20.16 8.06 -15.89
N SER A 154 -21.33 8.54 -15.45
CA SER A 154 -22.12 7.87 -14.42
C SER A 154 -23.43 7.23 -14.89
N MET A 155 -23.98 7.64 -16.05
CA MET A 155 -25.28 7.14 -16.49
C MET A 155 -25.15 5.93 -17.42
N THR A 156 -25.73 4.83 -16.98
CA THR A 156 -25.94 3.61 -17.80
C THR A 156 -27.24 3.69 -18.62
N SER A 157 -28.21 4.50 -18.19
CA SER A 157 -29.51 4.66 -18.83
C SER A 157 -29.92 6.12 -19.02
N PHE A 158 -30.76 6.40 -20.00
CA PHE A 158 -31.17 7.76 -20.35
C PHE A 158 -32.09 8.36 -19.28
N ASN A 159 -31.81 9.59 -18.86
CA ASN A 159 -32.61 10.34 -17.89
C ASN A 159 -33.09 11.67 -18.47
N TRP A 160 -34.36 12.01 -18.21
CA TRP A 160 -34.98 13.28 -18.61
C TRP A 160 -34.28 14.51 -18.02
N SER A 161 -33.52 14.39 -16.93
CA SER A 161 -32.69 15.47 -16.37
C SER A 161 -31.66 16.02 -17.38
N LEU A 162 -31.23 15.23 -18.37
CA LEU A 162 -30.39 15.73 -19.46
C LEU A 162 -31.11 16.78 -20.33
N ILE A 163 -32.43 16.63 -20.51
CA ILE A 163 -33.22 17.50 -21.37
C ILE A 163 -33.58 18.80 -20.65
N TRP A 164 -34.14 18.68 -19.44
CA TRP A 164 -34.59 19.82 -18.65
C TRP A 164 -33.43 20.60 -18.02
N GLY A 165 -32.30 19.93 -17.82
CA GLY A 165 -31.22 20.37 -16.95
C GLY A 165 -31.39 19.84 -15.53
N ASN A 166 -30.39 20.10 -14.68
CA ASN A 166 -30.12 19.41 -13.41
C ASN A 166 -29.14 18.23 -13.50
N VAL A 167 -28.05 18.40 -14.26
CA VAL A 167 -26.95 17.43 -14.36
C VAL A 167 -25.60 18.11 -14.16
N GLY A 168 -24.63 17.40 -13.58
CA GLY A 168 -23.26 17.89 -13.44
C GLY A 168 -22.56 17.98 -14.79
N GLY A 169 -21.84 19.07 -15.04
CA GLY A 169 -21.15 19.33 -16.30
C GLY A 169 -20.66 20.78 -16.40
N SER A 170 -20.08 21.15 -17.54
CA SER A 170 -19.70 22.54 -17.80
C SER A 170 -20.94 23.43 -17.91
N ILE A 171 -20.79 24.72 -17.56
CA ILE A 171 -21.89 25.67 -17.35
C ILE A 171 -22.89 25.68 -18.53
N GLY A 172 -22.40 25.71 -19.78
CA GLY A 172 -23.21 25.82 -20.99
C GLY A 172 -23.84 24.53 -21.49
N GLU A 173 -23.44 23.38 -20.96
CA GLU A 173 -23.85 22.05 -21.47
C GLU A 173 -25.06 21.47 -20.71
N THR A 174 -25.41 22.09 -19.59
CA THR A 174 -26.36 21.54 -18.61
C THR A 174 -27.79 21.41 -19.07
N SER A 175 -28.24 22.17 -20.07
CA SER A 175 -29.63 22.12 -20.55
C SER A 175 -29.71 22.05 -22.06
N VAL A 176 -30.17 20.89 -22.55
CA VAL A 176 -30.43 20.67 -23.98
C VAL A 176 -31.46 21.66 -24.51
N ILE A 177 -32.52 21.96 -23.75
CA ILE A 177 -33.54 22.93 -24.18
C ILE A 177 -32.92 24.33 -24.37
N ALA A 178 -32.07 24.76 -23.45
CA ALA A 178 -31.40 26.05 -23.57
C ALA A 178 -30.50 26.13 -24.81
N ILE A 179 -29.78 25.04 -25.10
CA ILE A 179 -28.94 24.92 -26.31
C ILE A 179 -29.81 24.97 -27.57
N LEU A 180 -30.91 24.23 -27.61
CA LEU A 180 -31.82 24.18 -28.76
C LEU A 180 -32.51 25.52 -29.03
N LEU A 181 -32.83 26.30 -27.99
CA LEU A 181 -33.37 27.66 -28.15
C LEU A 181 -32.35 28.59 -28.82
N GLY A 182 -31.08 28.52 -28.41
CA GLY A 182 -30.00 29.27 -29.06
C GLY A 182 -29.75 28.80 -30.49
N ALA A 183 -29.78 27.48 -30.73
CA ALA A 183 -29.67 26.89 -32.07
C ALA A 183 -30.78 27.39 -33.00
N ALA A 184 -32.03 27.38 -32.54
CA ALA A 184 -33.19 27.84 -33.28
C ALA A 184 -33.07 29.33 -33.64
N TYR A 185 -32.55 30.16 -32.74
CA TYR A 185 -32.30 31.58 -33.00
C TYR A 185 -31.26 31.79 -34.11
N LEU A 186 -30.12 31.09 -34.06
CA LEU A 186 -29.07 31.20 -35.07
C LEU A 186 -29.50 30.68 -36.45
N LEU A 187 -30.26 29.56 -36.48
CA LEU A 187 -30.84 29.02 -37.70
C LEU A 187 -31.89 29.95 -38.31
N TYR A 188 -32.76 30.55 -37.47
CA TYR A 188 -33.76 31.53 -37.92
C TYR A 188 -33.11 32.77 -38.54
N LYS A 189 -31.98 33.23 -37.97
CA LYS A 189 -31.19 34.35 -38.50
C LYS A 189 -30.37 34.00 -39.74
N GLY A 190 -30.20 32.71 -40.04
CA GLY A 190 -29.39 32.24 -41.16
C GLY A 190 -27.89 32.43 -40.95
N HIS A 191 -27.42 32.52 -39.70
CA HIS A 191 -26.01 32.71 -39.36
C HIS A 191 -25.22 31.39 -39.33
N ILE A 192 -25.88 30.28 -39.03
CA ILE A 192 -25.30 28.93 -39.06
C ILE A 192 -26.06 28.06 -40.06
N ASP A 193 -25.35 27.15 -40.72
CA ASP A 193 -25.94 26.18 -41.65
C ASP A 193 -26.36 24.91 -40.90
N TRP A 194 -27.54 24.36 -41.22
CA TRP A 194 -28.10 23.19 -40.51
C TRP A 194 -27.29 21.92 -40.72
N ARG A 195 -26.47 21.88 -41.79
CA ARG A 195 -25.69 20.70 -42.21
C ARG A 195 -24.62 20.30 -41.19
N VAL A 196 -23.96 21.27 -40.56
CA VAL A 196 -22.90 20.98 -39.57
C VAL A 196 -23.50 20.38 -38.30
N PRO A 197 -24.49 21.00 -37.61
CA PRO A 197 -25.06 20.43 -36.40
C PRO A 197 -25.74 19.07 -36.63
N THR A 198 -26.51 18.93 -37.73
CA THR A 198 -27.20 17.68 -38.03
C THR A 198 -26.24 16.56 -38.45
N GLY A 199 -25.19 16.88 -39.23
CA GLY A 199 -24.13 15.94 -39.57
C GLY A 199 -23.39 15.44 -38.34
N TYR A 200 -23.06 16.34 -37.40
CA TYR A 200 -22.40 16.01 -36.14
C TYR A 200 -23.27 15.11 -35.28
N VAL A 201 -24.48 15.55 -34.93
CA VAL A 201 -25.38 14.79 -34.06
C VAL A 201 -25.78 13.46 -34.69
N GLY A 202 -26.08 13.44 -36.00
CA GLY A 202 -26.48 12.23 -36.72
C GLY A 202 -25.36 11.19 -36.80
N ALA A 203 -24.13 11.61 -37.09
CA ALA A 203 -22.98 10.71 -37.12
C ALA A 203 -22.65 10.16 -35.74
N ALA A 204 -22.71 10.98 -34.69
CA ALA A 204 -22.52 10.53 -33.31
C ALA A 204 -23.60 9.53 -32.88
N PHE A 205 -24.88 9.75 -33.26
CA PHE A 205 -25.97 8.80 -33.00
C PHE A 205 -25.69 7.43 -33.62
N LEU A 206 -25.33 7.41 -34.91
CA LEU A 206 -25.09 6.19 -35.64
C LEU A 206 -23.84 5.45 -35.14
N ALA A 207 -22.76 6.18 -34.83
CA ALA A 207 -21.55 5.60 -34.24
C ALA A 207 -21.81 5.00 -32.85
N ALA A 208 -22.62 5.67 -32.02
CA ALA A 208 -23.00 5.14 -30.72
C ALA A 208 -23.78 3.83 -30.84
N LEU A 209 -24.78 3.76 -31.74
CA LEU A 209 -25.52 2.54 -32.03
C LEU A 209 -24.59 1.40 -32.50
N LEU A 210 -23.62 1.72 -33.34
CA LEU A 210 -22.70 0.75 -33.93
C LEU A 210 -21.73 0.15 -32.90
N TRP A 211 -21.28 0.95 -31.92
CA TRP A 211 -20.31 0.53 -30.90
C TRP A 211 -20.93 0.16 -29.55
N GLY A 212 -22.25 -0.05 -29.51
CA GLY A 212 -22.99 -0.48 -28.32
C GLY A 212 -23.06 0.57 -27.20
N LEU A 213 -22.85 1.84 -27.51
CA LEU A 213 -23.03 2.95 -26.57
C LEU A 213 -24.49 3.41 -26.58
N ASN A 214 -24.97 3.96 -25.47
CA ASN A 214 -26.31 4.55 -25.43
C ASN A 214 -26.34 5.82 -26.31
N PRO A 215 -27.10 5.83 -27.42
CA PRO A 215 -27.04 6.94 -28.38
C PRO A 215 -27.65 8.23 -27.83
N TRP A 216 -28.60 8.11 -26.91
CA TRP A 216 -29.26 9.27 -26.30
C TRP A 216 -28.35 9.98 -25.30
N ILE A 217 -27.64 9.20 -24.47
CA ILE A 217 -26.62 9.75 -23.56
C ILE A 217 -25.45 10.34 -24.36
N THR A 218 -25.07 9.71 -25.47
CA THR A 218 -23.95 10.21 -26.31
C THR A 218 -24.23 11.60 -26.88
N ILE A 219 -25.48 11.88 -27.28
CA ILE A 219 -25.82 13.16 -27.92
C ILE A 219 -26.18 14.23 -26.91
N PHE A 220 -26.95 13.87 -25.89
CA PHE A 220 -27.46 14.82 -24.91
C PHE A 220 -26.51 15.00 -23.73
N GLY A 221 -25.56 14.08 -23.53
CA GLY A 221 -24.55 14.13 -22.47
C GLY A 221 -23.18 14.58 -22.98
N GLY A 222 -22.50 15.37 -22.13
CA GLY A 222 -21.17 15.95 -22.29
C GLY A 222 -20.96 16.70 -23.61
N GLY A 223 -20.92 18.03 -23.56
CA GLY A 223 -20.39 18.95 -24.59
C GLY A 223 -20.90 18.89 -26.03
N LEU A 224 -21.45 17.78 -26.52
CA LEU A 224 -21.55 17.46 -27.93
C LEU A 224 -22.57 18.36 -28.60
N LEU A 225 -23.78 18.43 -28.04
CA LEU A 225 -24.83 19.30 -28.59
C LEU A 225 -24.44 20.78 -28.51
N PHE A 226 -23.81 21.19 -27.40
CA PHE A 226 -23.33 22.57 -27.23
C PHE A 226 -22.28 22.92 -28.28
N ALA A 227 -21.28 22.06 -28.46
CA ALA A 227 -20.23 22.25 -29.45
C ALA A 227 -20.77 22.18 -30.89
N ALA A 228 -21.69 21.26 -31.18
CA ALA A 228 -22.30 21.13 -32.50
C ALA A 228 -23.00 22.42 -32.96
N VAL A 229 -23.58 23.18 -32.02
CA VAL A 229 -24.36 24.40 -32.31
C VAL A 229 -23.56 25.68 -32.21
N PHE A 230 -22.60 25.78 -31.29
CA PHE A 230 -21.92 27.04 -30.98
C PHE A 230 -20.43 27.06 -31.31
N MET A 231 -19.81 25.90 -31.59
CA MET A 231 -18.35 25.80 -31.77
C MET A 231 -17.95 25.21 -33.11
N ALA A 232 -18.59 24.12 -33.52
CA ALA A 232 -18.39 23.50 -34.83
C ALA A 232 -18.93 24.38 -35.97
N THR A 233 -19.91 25.22 -35.69
CA THR A 233 -20.47 26.21 -36.63
C THR A 233 -19.78 27.57 -36.54
N ASP A 234 -18.59 27.63 -35.94
CA ASP A 234 -17.79 28.85 -35.96
C ASP A 234 -17.45 29.22 -37.42
N MET A 235 -17.72 30.47 -37.80
CA MET A 235 -17.74 30.92 -39.20
C MET A 235 -16.35 31.00 -39.82
N VAL A 236 -15.30 31.03 -38.99
CA VAL A 236 -13.91 31.09 -39.48
C VAL A 236 -13.32 29.70 -39.67
N THR A 237 -13.73 28.75 -38.82
CA THR A 237 -13.06 27.47 -38.68
C THR A 237 -13.86 26.29 -39.23
N SER A 238 -15.00 26.56 -39.86
CA SER A 238 -15.82 25.57 -40.57
C SER A 238 -15.70 25.73 -42.10
N PRO A 239 -15.92 24.67 -42.89
CA PRO A 239 -15.84 24.76 -44.35
C PRO A 239 -16.89 25.72 -44.93
N VAL A 240 -16.57 26.35 -46.05
CA VAL A 240 -17.49 27.26 -46.75
C VAL A 240 -18.43 26.56 -47.73
N THR A 241 -18.10 25.33 -48.12
CA THR A 241 -18.87 24.57 -49.11
C THR A 241 -19.98 23.72 -48.47
N PRO A 242 -21.19 23.61 -49.05
CA PRO A 242 -22.29 22.84 -48.46
C PRO A 242 -21.99 21.35 -48.26
N THR A 243 -21.22 20.74 -49.16
CA THR A 243 -20.78 19.34 -49.02
C THR A 243 -19.66 19.23 -47.98
N GLY A 244 -18.74 20.19 -47.94
CA GLY A 244 -17.65 20.22 -46.94
C GLY A 244 -18.20 20.36 -45.53
N GLN A 245 -19.19 21.22 -45.33
CA GLN A 245 -19.89 21.39 -44.05
C GLN A 245 -20.53 20.11 -43.53
N LEU A 246 -21.19 19.34 -44.41
CA LEU A 246 -21.79 18.07 -44.02
C LEU A 246 -20.72 17.03 -43.64
N VAL A 247 -19.67 16.90 -44.45
CA VAL A 247 -18.55 15.97 -44.17
C VAL A 247 -17.81 16.37 -42.89
N PHE A 248 -17.62 17.67 -42.67
CA PHE A 248 -17.03 18.20 -41.44
C PHE A 248 -17.86 17.84 -40.21
N GLY A 249 -19.18 18.07 -40.26
CA GLY A 249 -20.10 17.66 -39.20
C GLY A 249 -20.01 16.16 -38.93
N ILE A 250 -20.10 15.32 -39.97
CA ILE A 250 -19.99 13.87 -39.84
C ILE A 250 -18.65 13.46 -39.20
N GLY A 251 -17.54 14.05 -39.65
CA GLY A 251 -16.21 13.80 -39.10
C GLY A 251 -16.11 14.16 -37.62
N CYS A 252 -16.64 15.32 -37.20
CA CYS A 252 -16.70 15.71 -35.80
C CYS A 252 -17.48 14.68 -34.96
N GLY A 253 -18.63 14.20 -35.46
CA GLY A 253 -19.47 13.22 -34.76
C GLY A 253 -18.81 11.85 -34.61
N LEU A 254 -18.26 11.30 -35.71
CA LEU A 254 -17.56 10.01 -35.68
C LEU A 254 -16.34 10.07 -34.77
N LEU A 255 -15.52 11.11 -34.92
CA LEU A 255 -14.29 11.27 -34.15
C LEU A 255 -14.58 11.49 -32.66
N THR A 256 -15.65 12.20 -32.31
CA THR A 256 -16.06 12.35 -30.91
C THR A 256 -16.38 11.01 -30.28
N VAL A 257 -17.21 10.18 -30.93
CA VAL A 257 -17.58 8.89 -30.37
C VAL A 257 -16.40 7.93 -30.37
N PHE A 258 -15.53 8.00 -31.39
CA PHE A 258 -14.29 7.24 -31.43
C PHE A 258 -13.40 7.56 -30.21
N ILE A 259 -13.15 8.85 -29.96
CA ILE A 259 -12.34 9.29 -28.81
C ILE A 259 -13.01 8.83 -27.51
N ARG A 260 -14.34 8.96 -27.38
CA ARG A 260 -15.06 8.50 -26.18
C ARG A 260 -15.00 7.00 -25.94
N LYS A 261 -14.95 6.22 -27.01
CA LYS A 261 -14.96 4.75 -26.92
C LYS A 261 -13.58 4.18 -26.65
N PHE A 262 -12.56 4.75 -27.29
CA PHE A 262 -11.21 4.16 -27.35
C PHE A 262 -10.14 4.95 -26.57
N THR A 263 -10.48 6.09 -25.98
CA THR A 263 -9.55 6.86 -25.15
C THR A 263 -10.11 7.08 -23.75
N SER A 264 -9.24 7.41 -22.80
CA SER A 264 -9.60 7.76 -21.42
C SER A 264 -10.25 9.15 -21.29
N LEU A 265 -10.44 9.88 -22.40
CA LEU A 265 -11.00 11.23 -22.41
C LEU A 265 -12.53 11.17 -22.63
N PRO A 266 -13.34 11.25 -21.56
CA PRO A 266 -14.77 11.03 -21.66
C PRO A 266 -15.49 12.09 -22.47
N GLU A 267 -14.97 13.32 -22.55
CA GLU A 267 -15.70 14.39 -23.23
C GLU A 267 -15.53 14.35 -24.75
N GLY A 268 -14.36 13.94 -25.28
CA GLY A 268 -14.02 13.71 -26.71
C GLY A 268 -14.19 14.88 -27.71
N VAL A 269 -15.12 15.80 -27.45
CA VAL A 269 -15.63 16.84 -28.33
C VAL A 269 -14.57 17.89 -28.68
N THR A 270 -13.81 18.34 -27.69
CA THR A 270 -12.78 19.38 -27.85
C THR A 270 -11.75 18.98 -28.90
N PHE A 271 -11.17 17.79 -28.75
CA PHE A 271 -10.15 17.29 -29.67
C PHE A 271 -10.75 16.93 -31.02
N ALA A 272 -11.95 16.35 -31.06
CA ALA A 272 -12.62 16.02 -32.32
C ALA A 272 -12.83 17.25 -33.21
N VAL A 273 -13.35 18.34 -32.64
CA VAL A 273 -13.57 19.58 -33.39
C VAL A 273 -12.23 20.21 -33.81
N LEU A 274 -11.22 20.25 -32.93
CA LEU A 274 -9.91 20.82 -33.29
C LEU A 274 -9.21 20.05 -34.42
N VAL A 275 -9.27 18.72 -34.42
CA VAL A 275 -8.75 17.88 -35.51
C VAL A 275 -9.51 18.18 -36.80
N MET A 276 -10.83 18.27 -36.74
CA MET A 276 -11.62 18.58 -37.93
C MET A 276 -11.39 20.01 -38.44
N ASN A 277 -11.14 20.98 -37.55
CA ASN A 277 -10.74 22.35 -37.92
C ASN A 277 -9.43 22.34 -38.72
N ALA A 278 -8.45 21.54 -38.32
CA ALA A 278 -7.21 21.37 -39.09
C ALA A 278 -7.44 20.77 -40.49
N LEU A 279 -8.49 19.96 -40.65
CA LEU A 279 -8.86 19.35 -41.94
C LEU A 279 -9.71 20.26 -42.83
N VAL A 280 -10.22 21.39 -42.34
CA VAL A 280 -11.08 22.30 -43.13
C VAL A 280 -10.42 22.79 -44.43
N PRO A 281 -9.15 23.23 -44.45
CA PRO A 281 -8.49 23.63 -45.71
C PRO A 281 -8.44 22.49 -46.75
N LEU A 282 -8.32 21.24 -46.29
CA LEU A 282 -8.38 20.07 -47.17
C LEU A 282 -9.81 19.83 -47.66
N LEU A 283 -10.79 19.84 -46.74
CA LEU A 283 -12.20 19.65 -47.09
C LEU A 283 -12.66 20.64 -48.13
N ASP A 284 -12.40 21.94 -47.94
CA ASP A 284 -12.82 22.96 -48.89
C ASP A 284 -12.19 22.77 -50.28
N ARG A 285 -10.92 22.34 -50.36
CA ARG A 285 -10.29 21.98 -51.65
C ARG A 285 -10.98 20.80 -52.33
N LEU A 286 -11.44 19.82 -51.55
CA LEU A 286 -12.09 18.61 -52.04
C LEU A 286 -13.53 18.85 -52.52
N THR A 287 -14.23 19.82 -51.93
CA THR A 287 -15.66 20.02 -52.12
C THR A 287 -16.01 21.25 -52.97
N VAL A 288 -15.01 21.95 -53.55
CA VAL A 288 -15.25 23.06 -54.47
C VAL A 288 -16.13 22.59 -55.65
N PRO A 289 -17.30 23.22 -55.88
CA PRO A 289 -18.20 22.84 -56.96
C PRO A 289 -17.56 23.07 -58.34
N GLN A 290 -18.01 22.32 -59.36
CA GLN A 290 -17.51 22.51 -60.72
C GLN A 290 -17.94 23.87 -61.27
N ILE A 291 -16.99 24.75 -61.55
CA ILE A 291 -17.25 26.01 -62.26
C ILE A 291 -17.58 25.65 -63.72
N PHE A 292 -18.77 26.04 -64.17
CA PHE A 292 -19.24 25.80 -65.52
C PHE A 292 -18.29 26.44 -66.55
N GLY A 293 -17.86 25.67 -67.56
CA GLY A 293 -17.01 26.14 -68.65
C GLY A 293 -15.50 25.94 -68.48
N VAL A 294 -15.01 25.35 -67.38
CA VAL A 294 -13.57 25.05 -67.20
C VAL A 294 -13.33 23.56 -67.40
N GLY A 295 -12.65 23.20 -68.49
CA GLY A 295 -12.26 21.82 -68.84
C GLY A 295 -11.06 21.33 -68.01
N VAL A 296 -11.20 21.25 -66.69
CA VAL A 296 -10.18 20.62 -65.85
C VAL A 296 -10.31 19.10 -65.98
N ALA A 297 -9.26 18.42 -66.41
CA ALA A 297 -9.25 16.97 -66.59
C ALA A 297 -9.69 16.28 -65.29
N ARG A 298 -10.72 15.44 -65.41
CA ARG A 298 -11.34 14.66 -64.32
C ARG A 298 -10.31 13.93 -63.44
N GLU A 299 -9.14 13.63 -64.01
CA GLU A 299 -8.01 12.89 -63.45
C GLU A 299 -7.23 13.65 -62.36
N GLN A 300 -6.99 14.97 -62.53
CA GLN A 300 -6.31 15.78 -61.50
C GLN A 300 -7.18 16.03 -60.26
N ARG A 301 -8.50 16.04 -60.43
CA ARG A 301 -9.46 16.03 -59.32
C ARG A 301 -9.45 14.69 -58.61
N PHE A 302 -9.46 13.59 -59.35
CA PHE A 302 -9.57 12.23 -58.79
C PHE A 302 -8.33 11.84 -57.97
N GLN A 303 -7.12 12.24 -58.37
CA GLN A 303 -5.89 11.91 -57.62
C GLN A 303 -5.81 12.65 -56.27
N GLY A 304 -6.21 13.93 -56.20
CA GLY A 304 -6.28 14.68 -54.94
C GLY A 304 -7.44 14.25 -54.03
N THR A 305 -8.59 13.89 -54.62
CA THR A 305 -9.76 13.40 -53.88
C THR A 305 -9.62 11.96 -53.41
N ALA A 306 -8.93 11.11 -54.17
CA ALA A 306 -8.68 9.73 -53.80
C ALA A 306 -7.69 9.63 -52.64
N LEU A 307 -6.67 10.49 -52.59
CA LEU A 307 -5.72 10.49 -51.47
C LEU A 307 -6.38 11.00 -50.17
N GLY A 308 -7.15 12.09 -50.23
CA GLY A 308 -7.85 12.64 -49.06
C GLY A 308 -8.98 11.74 -48.55
N ALA A 309 -9.73 11.11 -49.46
CA ALA A 309 -10.72 10.10 -49.10
C ALA A 309 -10.05 8.80 -48.61
N ALA A 310 -8.90 8.40 -49.18
CA ALA A 310 -8.15 7.24 -48.71
C ALA A 310 -7.56 7.47 -47.32
N VAL A 311 -7.06 8.67 -46.99
CA VAL A 311 -6.58 8.97 -45.63
C VAL A 311 -7.74 8.99 -44.63
N LEU A 312 -8.88 9.61 -44.96
CA LEU A 312 -10.06 9.59 -44.08
C LEU A 312 -10.61 8.17 -43.91
N VAL A 313 -10.67 7.39 -44.99
CA VAL A 313 -11.11 5.99 -44.97
C VAL A 313 -10.09 5.11 -44.27
N VAL A 314 -8.78 5.35 -44.40
CA VAL A 314 -7.74 4.60 -43.67
C VAL A 314 -7.77 4.96 -42.19
N VAL A 315 -7.94 6.23 -41.81
CA VAL A 315 -8.11 6.63 -40.41
C VAL A 315 -9.39 6.01 -39.83
N LEU A 316 -10.51 6.05 -40.58
CA LEU A 316 -11.76 5.43 -40.15
C LEU A 316 -11.67 3.90 -40.13
N VAL A 317 -10.98 3.25 -41.08
CA VAL A 317 -10.80 1.80 -41.16
C VAL A 317 -9.80 1.31 -40.13
N VAL A 318 -8.73 2.06 -39.83
CA VAL A 318 -7.81 1.78 -38.71
C VAL A 318 -8.56 1.97 -37.39
N ALA A 319 -9.34 3.03 -37.23
CA ALA A 319 -10.24 3.22 -36.10
C ALA A 319 -11.31 2.11 -35.96
N PHE A 320 -11.74 1.50 -37.06
CA PHE A 320 -12.74 0.43 -37.10
C PHE A 320 -12.14 -0.99 -36.97
N ALA A 321 -10.91 -1.17 -37.44
CA ALA A 321 -10.17 -2.44 -37.49
C ALA A 321 -9.31 -2.64 -36.25
N ILE A 322 -8.98 -1.58 -35.52
CA ILE A 322 -8.63 -1.67 -34.11
C ILE A 322 -9.92 -2.06 -33.38
N GLY A 323 -10.22 -3.35 -33.36
CA GLY A 323 -10.86 -3.96 -32.20
C GLY A 323 -9.92 -3.67 -31.03
N GLY A 324 -10.10 -2.48 -30.43
CA GLY A 324 -9.31 -2.06 -29.29
C GLY A 324 -9.56 -3.02 -28.13
N PRO A 325 -8.54 -3.25 -27.30
CA PRO A 325 -8.64 -4.12 -26.13
C PRO A 325 -9.88 -3.75 -25.32
N ASP A 326 -10.52 -4.77 -24.74
CA ASP A 326 -11.56 -4.57 -23.73
C ASP A 326 -11.11 -3.46 -22.77
N ARG A 327 -12.04 -2.52 -22.56
CA ARG A 327 -11.84 -1.18 -21.99
C ARG A 327 -10.57 -1.06 -21.12
N ALA A 328 -9.68 -0.11 -21.46
CA ALA A 328 -9.06 0.68 -20.39
C ALA A 328 -10.21 1.19 -19.51
N ALA A 329 -10.28 0.70 -18.27
CA ALA A 329 -11.43 0.84 -17.39
C ALA A 329 -11.97 2.27 -17.42
N GLN A 330 -13.30 2.42 -17.52
CA GLN A 330 -13.89 3.76 -17.47
C GLN A 330 -13.41 4.45 -16.19
N PRO A 331 -12.99 5.72 -16.26
CA PRO A 331 -12.49 6.43 -15.10
C PRO A 331 -13.59 6.45 -14.04
N VAL A 332 -13.38 5.71 -12.96
CA VAL A 332 -14.33 5.61 -11.87
C VAL A 332 -14.21 6.90 -11.06
N ILE A 333 -15.27 7.71 -11.03
CA ILE A 333 -15.29 8.94 -10.24
C ILE A 333 -16.22 8.76 -9.04
N SER A 334 -15.67 8.88 -7.84
CA SER A 334 -16.43 8.91 -6.59
C SER A 334 -16.16 10.21 -5.84
N GLY A 335 -17.21 10.90 -5.40
CA GLY A 335 -17.09 12.19 -4.70
C GLY A 335 -16.37 13.29 -5.50
N GLY A 336 -16.30 13.20 -6.83
CA GLY A 336 -15.56 14.14 -7.68
C GLY A 336 -14.06 13.88 -7.79
N HIS A 337 -13.57 12.76 -7.24
CA HIS A 337 -12.19 12.31 -7.37
C HIS A 337 -12.11 11.15 -8.36
N TYR A 338 -11.10 11.17 -9.22
CA TYR A 338 -10.74 10.03 -10.07
C TYR A 338 -10.17 8.92 -9.18
N LEU A 339 -10.75 7.72 -9.26
CA LEU A 339 -10.28 6.52 -8.58
C LEU A 339 -9.49 5.68 -9.61
N PRO A 340 -8.18 5.49 -9.42
CA PRO A 340 -7.34 4.71 -10.32
C PRO A 340 -7.53 3.19 -10.10
N ILE A 341 -8.78 2.70 -10.10
CA ILE A 341 -9.13 1.31 -9.73
C ILE A 341 -8.35 0.28 -10.56
N ALA A 342 -8.21 0.49 -11.87
CA ALA A 342 -7.49 -0.45 -12.72
C ALA A 342 -5.97 -0.45 -12.52
N GLU A 343 -5.40 0.67 -12.08
CA GLU A 343 -3.98 0.75 -11.74
C GLU A 343 -3.72 0.07 -10.40
N LEU A 344 -4.60 0.30 -9.43
CA LEU A 344 -4.53 -0.33 -8.11
C LEU A 344 -4.71 -1.85 -8.16
N LEU A 345 -5.69 -2.33 -8.94
CA LEU A 345 -5.98 -3.77 -9.06
C LEU A 345 -5.12 -4.47 -10.13
N GLY A 346 -4.31 -3.72 -10.87
CA GLY A 346 -3.49 -4.25 -11.97
C GLY A 346 -4.27 -4.80 -13.17
N THR A 347 -5.60 -4.66 -13.19
CA THR A 347 -6.49 -5.17 -14.25
C THR A 347 -7.67 -4.24 -14.50
N THR A 348 -8.16 -4.24 -15.73
CA THR A 348 -9.38 -3.52 -16.13
C THR A 348 -10.64 -4.37 -16.07
N ASP A 349 -10.50 -5.68 -15.91
CA ASP A 349 -11.58 -6.66 -15.75
C ASP A 349 -11.90 -6.86 -14.27
N TYR A 350 -12.58 -5.88 -13.68
CA TYR A 350 -13.14 -5.97 -12.34
C TYR A 350 -14.68 -5.90 -12.39
N GLU A 351 -15.33 -6.58 -11.46
CA GLU A 351 -16.76 -6.55 -11.24
C GLU A 351 -17.12 -5.45 -10.23
N ILE A 352 -18.35 -4.92 -10.32
CA ILE A 352 -18.84 -3.88 -9.38
C ILE A 352 -19.96 -4.50 -8.55
N GLU A 353 -19.75 -4.56 -7.24
CA GLU A 353 -20.72 -5.12 -6.29
C GLU A 353 -21.09 -4.06 -5.24
N ASP A 354 -22.38 -3.69 -5.17
CA ASP A 354 -22.91 -2.77 -4.15
C ASP A 354 -23.48 -3.60 -2.98
N ILE A 355 -22.74 -3.72 -1.87
CA ILE A 355 -23.12 -4.51 -0.68
C ILE A 355 -23.17 -3.59 0.54
N ASN A 356 -24.29 -3.64 1.29
CA ASN A 356 -24.50 -2.82 2.50
C ASN A 356 -24.29 -1.30 2.31
N GLY A 357 -24.49 -0.80 1.09
CA GLY A 357 -24.27 0.62 0.76
C GLY A 357 -22.84 1.01 0.42
N THR A 358 -21.90 0.05 0.47
CA THR A 358 -20.51 0.21 0.01
C THR A 358 -20.36 -0.39 -1.38
N ARG A 359 -19.69 0.34 -2.27
CA ARG A 359 -19.37 -0.12 -3.62
C ARG A 359 -17.99 -0.75 -3.66
N TYR A 360 -17.93 -2.03 -3.98
CA TYR A 360 -16.71 -2.81 -4.14
C TYR A 360 -16.39 -3.01 -5.63
N TYR A 361 -15.11 -2.90 -5.97
CA TYR A 361 -14.54 -3.20 -7.28
C TYR A 361 -13.68 -4.45 -7.12
N THR A 362 -14.17 -5.60 -7.56
CA THR A 362 -13.58 -6.91 -7.22
C THR A 362 -13.01 -7.60 -8.45
N VAL A 363 -11.85 -8.23 -8.31
CA VAL A 363 -11.25 -9.09 -9.33
C VAL A 363 -11.45 -10.53 -8.90
N ARG A 364 -11.85 -11.37 -9.84
CA ARG A 364 -11.98 -12.82 -9.62
C ARG A 364 -11.12 -13.59 -10.60
N ASP A 365 -10.59 -14.73 -10.17
CA ASP A 365 -9.92 -15.67 -11.05
C ASP A 365 -10.91 -16.45 -11.94
N GLY A 366 -10.38 -17.28 -12.84
CA GLY A 366 -11.20 -18.13 -13.72
C GLY A 366 -12.03 -19.20 -13.01
N GLU A 367 -11.82 -19.39 -11.71
CA GLU A 367 -12.54 -20.35 -10.84
C GLU A 367 -13.61 -19.65 -9.98
N GLY A 368 -13.65 -18.30 -9.99
CA GLY A 368 -14.60 -17.47 -9.27
C GLY A 368 -14.13 -16.99 -7.89
N ASN A 369 -12.90 -17.33 -7.48
CA ASN A 369 -12.32 -16.87 -6.23
C ASN A 369 -11.89 -15.40 -6.35
N LEU A 370 -12.00 -14.66 -5.25
CA LEU A 370 -11.73 -13.23 -5.22
C LEU A 370 -10.23 -13.00 -5.02
N THR A 371 -9.57 -12.35 -5.98
CA THR A 371 -8.10 -12.17 -6.01
C THR A 371 -7.67 -10.74 -5.74
N GLY A 372 -8.61 -9.82 -5.58
CA GLY A 372 -8.33 -8.43 -5.22
C GLY A 372 -9.61 -7.60 -5.14
N ALA A 373 -9.59 -6.55 -4.34
CA ALA A 373 -10.74 -5.66 -4.19
C ALA A 373 -10.34 -4.21 -3.92
N ALA A 374 -11.00 -3.25 -4.55
CA ALA A 374 -10.85 -1.84 -4.22
C ALA A 374 -12.19 -1.23 -3.81
N PHE A 375 -12.20 -0.32 -2.85
CA PHE A 375 -13.41 0.35 -2.40
C PHE A 375 -13.11 1.63 -1.62
N VAL A 376 -14.11 2.51 -1.53
CA VAL A 376 -13.99 3.81 -0.85
C VAL A 376 -14.56 3.70 0.56
N GLY A 377 -13.72 3.98 1.56
CA GLY A 377 -14.12 4.16 2.95
C GLY A 377 -14.26 5.63 3.33
N GLU A 378 -15.06 5.90 4.37
CA GLU A 378 -15.21 7.23 4.94
C GLU A 378 -15.21 7.13 6.46
N GLN A 379 -14.45 8.01 7.12
CA GLN A 379 -14.40 8.07 8.58
C GLN A 379 -14.30 9.50 9.07
N ARG A 380 -14.91 9.81 10.21
CA ARG A 380 -14.85 11.17 10.79
C ARG A 380 -13.49 11.44 11.44
N GLY A 381 -12.77 12.42 10.90
CA GLY A 381 -11.55 13.02 11.47
C GLY A 381 -11.83 14.16 12.44
N PHE A 382 -10.81 14.98 12.74
CA PHE A 382 -10.90 16.06 13.73
C PHE A 382 -11.86 17.17 13.28
N ASN A 383 -11.78 17.62 12.02
CA ASN A 383 -12.55 18.76 11.50
C ASN A 383 -13.63 18.37 10.47
N GLY A 384 -13.70 17.10 10.07
CA GLY A 384 -14.71 16.60 9.16
C GLY A 384 -14.45 15.16 8.75
N SER A 385 -15.20 14.65 7.75
CA SER A 385 -14.93 13.33 7.21
C SER A 385 -13.63 13.30 6.40
N ILE A 386 -12.93 12.18 6.53
CA ILE A 386 -11.77 11.77 5.77
C ILE A 386 -12.25 10.61 4.90
N ARG A 387 -12.19 10.80 3.58
CA ARG A 387 -12.59 9.80 2.59
C ARG A 387 -11.34 9.24 1.93
N TYR A 388 -11.24 7.93 1.84
CA TYR A 388 -10.05 7.23 1.37
C TYR A 388 -10.42 6.04 0.49
N LEU A 389 -9.54 5.71 -0.44
CA LEU A 389 -9.63 4.56 -1.33
C LEU A 389 -8.64 3.50 -0.83
N ILE A 390 -9.13 2.28 -0.60
CA ILE A 390 -8.32 1.12 -0.23
C ILE A 390 -8.33 0.15 -1.40
N ALA A 391 -7.17 -0.44 -1.70
CA ALA A 391 -7.04 -1.63 -2.53
C ALA A 391 -6.50 -2.78 -1.68
N LEU A 392 -7.06 -3.96 -1.87
CA LEU A 392 -6.72 -5.20 -1.19
C LEU A 392 -6.18 -6.21 -2.21
N ASP A 393 -5.17 -6.97 -1.80
CA ASP A 393 -4.56 -8.06 -2.56
C ASP A 393 -5.35 -9.38 -2.44
N ASP A 394 -4.74 -10.47 -2.92
CA ASP A 394 -5.30 -11.83 -2.91
C ASP A 394 -5.35 -12.45 -1.51
N GLN A 395 -4.64 -11.88 -0.53
CA GLN A 395 -4.67 -12.24 0.88
C GLN A 395 -5.59 -11.32 1.69
N TYR A 396 -6.32 -10.42 1.01
CA TYR A 396 -7.16 -9.38 1.60
C TYR A 396 -6.37 -8.39 2.48
N ALA A 397 -5.05 -8.33 2.31
CA ALA A 397 -4.20 -7.33 2.93
C ALA A 397 -4.21 -6.04 2.11
N VAL A 398 -3.99 -4.91 2.78
CA VAL A 398 -3.98 -3.60 2.13
C VAL A 398 -2.79 -3.52 1.19
N GLN A 399 -3.06 -3.44 -0.12
CA GLN A 399 -2.06 -3.28 -1.16
C GLN A 399 -1.69 -1.81 -1.35
N ASP A 400 -2.69 -0.92 -1.31
CA ASP A 400 -2.50 0.52 -1.48
C ASP A 400 -3.63 1.31 -0.79
N LEU A 401 -3.34 2.57 -0.45
CA LEU A 401 -4.21 3.46 0.29
C LEU A 401 -4.04 4.92 -0.15
N ILE A 402 -5.13 5.53 -0.63
CA ILE A 402 -5.13 6.93 -1.09
C ILE A 402 -6.17 7.74 -0.32
N ILE A 403 -5.76 8.84 0.33
CA ILE A 403 -6.71 9.82 0.89
C ILE A 403 -7.29 10.66 -0.26
N LEU A 404 -8.59 10.58 -0.47
CA LEU A 404 -9.31 11.30 -1.54
C LEU A 404 -9.67 12.72 -1.11
N GLU A 405 -10.30 12.86 0.06
CA GLU A 405 -10.77 14.14 0.59
C GLU A 405 -10.62 14.18 2.11
N HIS A 406 -10.25 15.34 2.67
CA HIS A 406 -10.27 15.59 4.11
C HIS A 406 -10.54 17.06 4.42
N LYS A 407 -11.04 17.35 5.63
CA LYS A 407 -11.25 18.72 6.15
C LYS A 407 -10.32 19.09 7.31
N GLU A 408 -9.27 18.29 7.52
CA GLU A 408 -8.29 18.48 8.60
C GLU A 408 -7.51 19.81 8.50
N ASP A 409 -6.95 20.25 9.63
CA ASP A 409 -6.23 21.52 9.72
C ASP A 409 -5.03 21.59 8.74
N PRO A 410 -4.87 22.71 8.00
CA PRO A 410 -3.69 22.95 7.18
C PRO A 410 -2.42 22.92 8.05
N GLY A 411 -1.49 22.02 7.74
CA GLY A 411 -0.23 21.86 8.47
C GLY A 411 -0.13 20.53 9.18
N LEU A 412 -0.69 20.41 10.40
CA LEU A 412 -0.57 19.21 11.23
C LEU A 412 -1.51 18.09 10.77
N GLY A 413 -2.81 18.36 10.66
CA GLY A 413 -3.82 17.35 10.29
C GLY A 413 -3.68 16.84 8.86
N ALA A 414 -3.23 17.68 7.93
CA ALA A 414 -2.94 17.28 6.54
C ALA A 414 -1.78 16.27 6.41
N ARG A 415 -0.98 16.02 7.47
CA ARG A 415 0.11 15.03 7.42
C ARG A 415 -0.37 13.60 7.23
N ILE A 416 -1.66 13.32 7.42
CA ILE A 416 -2.26 12.01 7.11
C ILE A 416 -2.15 11.64 5.62
N THR A 417 -1.87 12.60 4.73
CA THR A 417 -1.65 12.34 3.30
C THR A 417 -0.19 12.07 2.96
N GLN A 418 0.72 12.05 3.94
CA GLN A 418 2.14 11.81 3.68
C GLN A 418 2.39 10.33 3.37
N PRO A 419 3.21 10.02 2.33
CA PRO A 419 3.52 8.64 1.97
C PRO A 419 4.08 7.81 3.14
N ALA A 420 4.92 8.41 3.99
CA ALA A 420 5.52 7.75 5.15
C ALA A 420 4.49 7.28 6.20
N PHE A 421 3.31 7.90 6.26
CA PHE A 421 2.22 7.44 7.13
C PHE A 421 1.36 6.39 6.43
N LEU A 422 0.99 6.62 5.17
CA LEU A 422 0.12 5.72 4.41
C LEU A 422 0.77 4.36 4.11
N GLN A 423 2.08 4.33 3.87
CA GLN A 423 2.82 3.09 3.61
C GLN A 423 2.83 2.11 4.80
N GLN A 424 2.59 2.59 6.03
CA GLN A 424 2.52 1.72 7.21
C GLN A 424 1.30 0.78 7.19
N PHE A 425 0.28 1.11 6.38
CA PHE A 425 -0.90 0.28 6.22
C PHE A 425 -0.69 -0.84 5.20
N VAL A 426 0.30 -0.72 4.31
CA VAL A 426 0.52 -1.70 3.24
C VAL A 426 1.01 -3.02 3.84
N GLY A 427 0.35 -4.12 3.48
CA GLY A 427 0.59 -5.46 4.01
C GLY A 427 -0.18 -5.80 5.28
N LEU A 428 -0.96 -4.87 5.86
CA LEU A 428 -1.85 -5.18 6.98
C LEU A 428 -3.15 -5.81 6.48
N GLY A 429 -3.53 -6.94 7.06
CA GLY A 429 -4.70 -7.73 6.64
C GLY A 429 -5.77 -7.86 7.73
N PRO A 430 -6.78 -8.72 7.53
CA PRO A 430 -7.89 -8.91 8.47
C PRO A 430 -7.46 -9.38 9.86
N GLU A 431 -6.33 -10.09 9.93
CA GLU A 431 -5.75 -10.62 11.18
C GLU A 431 -4.88 -9.58 11.92
N SER A 432 -4.58 -8.43 11.30
CA SER A 432 -3.79 -7.36 11.91
C SER A 432 -4.64 -6.56 12.91
N LYS A 433 -4.03 -6.07 14.00
CA LYS A 433 -4.77 -5.35 15.06
C LYS A 433 -5.05 -3.89 14.71
N PHE A 434 -4.26 -3.30 13.81
CA PHE A 434 -4.30 -1.87 13.45
C PHE A 434 -4.15 -0.97 14.70
N GLU A 435 -3.20 -1.29 15.57
CA GLU A 435 -2.95 -0.57 16.82
C GLU A 435 -1.71 0.34 16.76
N PHE A 436 -1.75 1.45 17.52
CA PHE A 436 -0.62 2.39 17.58
C PHE A 436 0.53 1.87 18.42
N GLY A 437 1.75 1.98 17.91
CA GLY A 437 2.97 1.53 18.58
C GLY A 437 3.22 0.02 18.48
N THR A 438 2.33 -0.71 17.84
CA THR A 438 2.53 -2.11 17.44
C THR A 438 2.61 -2.21 15.92
N ASP A 439 1.54 -1.81 15.23
CA ASP A 439 1.41 -1.95 13.77
C ASP A 439 1.63 -0.59 13.07
N ILE A 440 1.21 0.50 13.72
CA ILE A 440 1.21 1.84 13.12
C ILE A 440 1.80 2.88 14.07
N ASP A 441 2.63 3.77 13.56
CA ASP A 441 3.15 4.93 14.27
C ASP A 441 2.24 6.15 14.13
N GLY A 442 1.86 6.72 15.27
CA GLY A 442 1.01 7.90 15.32
C GLY A 442 1.73 9.17 14.86
N LEU A 443 1.04 10.04 14.13
CA LEU A 443 1.59 11.33 13.72
C LEU A 443 1.57 12.32 14.91
N SER A 444 2.76 12.76 15.33
CA SER A 444 2.91 13.77 16.37
C SER A 444 2.25 15.10 15.95
N GLY A 445 1.31 15.57 16.78
CA GLY A 445 0.49 16.76 16.52
C GLY A 445 -0.74 16.53 15.63
N ALA A 446 -0.94 15.32 15.10
CA ALA A 446 -2.11 14.93 14.30
C ALA A 446 -2.71 13.61 14.80
N THR A 447 -2.68 13.38 16.12
CA THR A 447 -3.03 12.11 16.76
C THR A 447 -4.50 11.73 16.56
N ILE A 448 -5.42 12.72 16.52
CA ILE A 448 -6.85 12.47 16.30
C ILE A 448 -7.09 12.04 14.85
N SER A 449 -6.52 12.78 13.90
CA SER A 449 -6.64 12.49 12.47
C SER A 449 -6.03 11.15 12.10
N SER A 450 -4.82 10.85 12.60
CA SER A 450 -4.16 9.56 12.39
C SER A 450 -4.96 8.41 13.01
N ARG A 451 -5.49 8.55 14.24
CA ARG A 451 -6.40 7.55 14.83
C ARG A 451 -7.67 7.32 14.03
N ALA A 452 -8.24 8.39 13.48
CA ALA A 452 -9.43 8.30 12.65
C ALA A 452 -9.14 7.49 11.38
N VAL A 453 -8.04 7.77 10.67
CA VAL A 453 -7.64 6.99 9.48
C VAL A 453 -7.43 5.52 9.84
N THR A 454 -6.66 5.23 10.89
CA THR A 454 -6.39 3.85 11.33
C THR A 454 -7.66 3.08 11.68
N THR A 455 -8.54 3.70 12.45
CA THR A 455 -9.82 3.06 12.84
C THR A 455 -10.75 2.88 11.65
N GLY A 456 -10.76 3.84 10.73
CA GLY A 456 -11.56 3.78 9.51
C GLY A 456 -11.14 2.62 8.61
N ILE A 457 -9.83 2.45 8.38
CA ILE A 457 -9.29 1.39 7.53
C ILE A 457 -9.60 0.02 8.12
N ARG A 458 -9.32 -0.19 9.41
CA ARG A 458 -9.69 -1.44 10.11
C ARG A 458 -11.17 -1.80 9.92
N ARG A 459 -12.08 -0.86 10.20
CA ARG A 459 -13.53 -1.08 10.01
C ARG A 459 -13.90 -1.36 8.55
N SER A 460 -13.20 -0.74 7.62
CA SER A 460 -13.39 -0.92 6.18
C SER A 460 -12.99 -2.33 5.74
N VAL A 461 -11.86 -2.84 6.24
CA VAL A 461 -11.39 -4.22 6.00
C VAL A 461 -12.33 -5.24 6.67
N GLU A 462 -12.69 -5.05 7.93
CA GLU A 462 -13.67 -5.89 8.64
C GLU A 462 -15.04 -5.90 7.92
N GLY A 463 -15.49 -4.74 7.46
CA GLY A 463 -16.74 -4.61 6.69
C GLY A 463 -16.69 -5.34 5.36
N PHE A 464 -15.54 -5.31 4.67
CA PHE A 464 -15.31 -6.10 3.47
C PHE A 464 -15.35 -7.61 3.77
N MET A 465 -14.68 -8.06 4.82
CA MET A 465 -14.70 -9.48 5.22
C MET A 465 -16.12 -9.95 5.54
N ASN A 466 -16.89 -9.17 6.28
CA ASN A 466 -18.29 -9.50 6.58
C ASN A 466 -19.19 -9.49 5.35
N ALA A 467 -18.89 -8.64 4.34
CA ALA A 467 -19.69 -8.54 3.12
C ALA A 467 -19.49 -9.75 2.19
N PHE A 468 -18.26 -10.23 2.03
CA PHE A 468 -17.92 -11.32 1.09
C PHE A 468 -17.74 -12.67 1.77
N PHE A 469 -17.42 -12.70 3.06
CA PHE A 469 -17.19 -13.88 3.88
C PHE A 469 -18.00 -13.82 5.19
N PRO A 470 -19.34 -13.71 5.13
CA PRO A 470 -20.15 -13.70 6.34
C PRO A 470 -19.93 -14.99 7.13
N SER A 471 -19.57 -14.87 8.41
CA SER A 471 -19.52 -16.01 9.32
C SER A 471 -20.90 -16.66 9.42
N GLN A 472 -20.95 -18.00 9.42
CA GLN A 472 -22.22 -18.74 9.43
C GLN A 472 -23.06 -18.59 10.73
N ASP A 473 -22.63 -17.77 11.68
CA ASP A 473 -23.27 -17.62 12.99
C ASP A 473 -24.28 -16.46 13.08
N ALA A 474 -24.45 -15.63 12.03
CA ALA A 474 -25.31 -14.45 12.08
C ALA A 474 -26.81 -14.71 11.76
N ALA A 475 -27.39 -15.81 12.27
CA ALA A 475 -28.81 -16.10 12.12
C ALA A 475 -29.44 -16.77 13.37
N GLY A 476 -29.25 -16.19 14.55
CA GLY A 476 -30.00 -16.53 15.76
C GLY A 476 -30.22 -15.28 16.63
N GLY A 477 -31.48 -14.89 16.89
CA GLY A 477 -31.77 -13.78 17.80
C GLY A 477 -31.40 -14.10 19.26
N TRP A 478 -31.22 -13.08 20.09
CA TRP A 478 -30.81 -13.23 21.50
C TRP A 478 -31.89 -13.90 22.37
N ALA A 479 -31.50 -14.68 23.37
CA ALA A 479 -32.40 -15.29 24.33
C ALA A 479 -33.13 -14.23 25.16
N ASP A 480 -34.45 -14.40 25.30
CA ASP A 480 -35.28 -13.49 26.09
C ASP A 480 -34.86 -13.50 27.56
N GLY A 481 -34.61 -12.32 28.13
CA GLY A 481 -34.09 -12.17 29.48
C GLY A 481 -33.58 -10.76 29.75
N THR A 482 -33.22 -10.49 31.01
CA THR A 482 -32.59 -9.24 31.43
C THR A 482 -31.15 -9.55 31.82
N TYR A 483 -30.21 -8.84 31.21
CA TYR A 483 -28.77 -9.10 31.33
C TYR A 483 -28.06 -7.83 31.77
N THR A 484 -27.06 -7.96 32.65
CA THR A 484 -26.26 -6.84 33.13
C THR A 484 -24.83 -6.94 32.59
N GLY A 485 -24.27 -5.81 32.19
CA GLY A 485 -22.89 -5.73 31.71
C GLY A 485 -22.20 -4.48 32.21
N GLU A 486 -20.90 -4.59 32.44
CA GLU A 486 -20.06 -3.48 32.88
C GLU A 486 -18.93 -3.22 31.90
N ALA A 487 -18.55 -1.95 31.74
CA ALA A 487 -17.38 -1.55 30.97
C ALA A 487 -16.70 -0.31 31.59
N ASP A 488 -15.46 -0.05 31.17
CA ASP A 488 -14.75 1.17 31.56
C ASP A 488 -15.26 2.38 30.78
N SER A 489 -15.58 3.46 31.49
CA SER A 489 -15.91 4.79 30.97
C SER A 489 -15.01 5.87 31.57
N PHE A 490 -15.18 7.12 31.15
CA PHE A 490 -14.28 8.22 31.54
C PHE A 490 -14.19 8.44 33.05
N GLY A 491 -15.27 8.23 33.79
CA GLY A 491 -15.35 8.39 35.25
C GLY A 491 -15.16 7.12 36.06
N GLY A 492 -14.89 5.97 35.44
CA GLY A 492 -14.74 4.68 36.13
C GLY A 492 -15.59 3.59 35.47
N LYS A 493 -16.00 2.56 36.25
CA LYS A 493 -16.89 1.51 35.74
C LYS A 493 -18.30 2.08 35.51
N LEU A 494 -18.90 1.70 34.37
CA LEU A 494 -20.27 2.02 33.98
C LEU A 494 -21.01 0.70 33.77
N ALA A 495 -22.15 0.54 34.46
CA ALA A 495 -22.98 -0.66 34.39
C ALA A 495 -24.29 -0.38 33.66
N VAL A 496 -24.72 -1.32 32.82
CA VAL A 496 -25.99 -1.27 32.09
C VAL A 496 -26.78 -2.55 32.30
N GLU A 497 -28.10 -2.42 32.23
CA GLU A 497 -29.06 -3.52 32.18
C GLU A 497 -29.75 -3.53 30.81
N VAL A 498 -29.80 -4.68 30.16
CA VAL A 498 -30.33 -4.89 28.81
C VAL A 498 -31.44 -5.92 28.86
N THR A 499 -32.65 -5.56 28.42
CA THR A 499 -33.78 -6.49 28.35
C THR A 499 -34.02 -6.92 26.92
N VAL A 500 -33.99 -8.24 26.69
CA VAL A 500 -34.27 -8.90 25.42
C VAL A 500 -35.64 -9.57 25.48
N SER A 501 -36.51 -9.34 24.50
CA SER A 501 -37.77 -10.06 24.32
C SER A 501 -38.10 -10.29 22.84
N GLY A 502 -38.59 -11.48 22.51
CA GLY A 502 -38.84 -11.92 21.14
C GLY A 502 -37.58 -11.95 20.27
N GLY A 503 -36.40 -12.22 20.85
CA GLY A 503 -35.14 -12.19 20.10
C GLY A 503 -34.56 -10.80 19.83
N LYS A 504 -35.09 -9.76 20.48
CA LYS A 504 -34.75 -8.36 20.23
C LYS A 504 -34.50 -7.57 21.50
N ILE A 505 -33.61 -6.58 21.42
CA ILE A 505 -33.35 -5.63 22.50
C ILE A 505 -34.57 -4.71 22.64
N THR A 506 -35.22 -4.76 23.79
CA THR A 506 -36.45 -4.01 24.08
C THR A 506 -36.25 -2.86 25.07
N ALA A 507 -35.23 -2.96 25.93
CA ALA A 507 -34.83 -1.88 26.84
C ALA A 507 -33.33 -1.94 27.12
N VAL A 508 -32.72 -0.77 27.34
CA VAL A 508 -31.37 -0.61 27.85
C VAL A 508 -31.41 0.50 28.90
N GLU A 509 -30.93 0.24 30.11
CA GLU A 509 -30.89 1.19 31.22
C GLU A 509 -29.47 1.29 31.80
N VAL A 510 -28.98 2.50 32.04
CA VAL A 510 -27.69 2.71 32.73
C VAL A 510 -27.95 2.64 34.23
N VAL A 511 -27.42 1.61 34.88
CA VAL A 511 -27.68 1.30 36.30
C VAL A 511 -26.76 2.08 37.22
N SER A 512 -25.50 2.24 36.83
CA SER A 512 -24.50 3.02 37.59
C SER A 512 -23.45 3.63 36.66
N HIS A 513 -22.99 4.84 37.00
CA HIS A 513 -21.87 5.50 36.34
C HIS A 513 -21.22 6.51 37.29
N SER A 514 -19.93 6.79 37.07
CA SER A 514 -19.19 7.85 37.76
C SER A 514 -18.69 8.95 36.82
N ASP A 515 -19.23 8.99 35.59
CA ASP A 515 -18.87 9.96 34.56
C ASP A 515 -19.21 11.41 34.94
N THR A 516 -18.48 12.35 34.34
CA THR A 516 -18.55 13.79 34.67
C THR A 516 -19.95 14.36 34.35
N PRO A 517 -20.71 14.81 35.38
CA PRO A 517 -22.06 15.34 35.18
C PRO A 517 -22.10 16.51 34.18
N GLY A 518 -23.10 16.53 33.30
CA GLY A 518 -23.29 17.56 32.27
C GLY A 518 -22.56 17.30 30.95
N ILE A 519 -21.48 16.50 30.94
CA ILE A 519 -20.77 16.09 29.72
C ILE A 519 -21.27 14.72 29.24
N SER A 520 -21.49 13.78 30.16
CA SER A 520 -21.99 12.43 29.85
C SER A 520 -23.49 12.34 29.64
N ASP A 521 -24.26 13.32 30.13
CA ASP A 521 -25.73 13.31 30.13
C ASP A 521 -26.34 13.11 28.73
N PRO A 522 -25.83 13.72 27.64
CA PRO A 522 -26.36 13.45 26.31
C PRO A 522 -26.24 11.97 25.91
N ALA A 523 -25.11 11.32 26.21
CA ALA A 523 -24.87 9.92 25.89
C ALA A 523 -25.78 9.00 26.70
N ILE A 524 -25.86 9.21 28.02
CA ILE A 524 -26.68 8.41 28.93
C ILE A 524 -28.17 8.48 28.55
N ASN A 525 -28.65 9.64 28.10
CA ASN A 525 -30.08 9.81 27.76
C ASN A 525 -30.46 9.36 26.34
N THR A 526 -29.51 9.26 25.41
CA THR A 526 -29.82 9.05 23.98
C THR A 526 -29.32 7.71 23.44
N ILE A 527 -28.13 7.26 23.83
CA ILE A 527 -27.53 6.01 23.32
C ILE A 527 -28.40 4.78 23.64
N PRO A 528 -28.93 4.58 24.87
CA PRO A 528 -29.79 3.43 25.15
C PRO A 528 -31.02 3.35 24.24
N GLY A 529 -31.66 4.48 23.96
CA GLY A 529 -32.80 4.54 23.03
C GLY A 529 -32.42 4.24 21.58
N GLN A 530 -31.22 4.65 21.15
CA GLN A 530 -30.70 4.34 19.82
C GLN A 530 -30.39 2.85 19.66
N ILE A 531 -29.81 2.21 20.68
CA ILE A 531 -29.52 0.76 20.70
C ILE A 531 -30.81 -0.06 20.57
N VAL A 532 -31.85 0.30 21.33
CA VAL A 532 -33.17 -0.35 21.24
C VAL A 532 -33.79 -0.14 19.87
N ALA A 533 -33.75 1.08 19.32
CA ALA A 533 -34.31 1.39 18.01
C ALA A 533 -33.59 0.66 16.86
N ALA A 534 -32.27 0.54 16.95
CA ALA A 534 -31.44 -0.16 15.97
C ALA A 534 -31.46 -1.69 16.14
N ASN A 535 -31.91 -2.18 17.30
CA ASN A 535 -31.78 -3.58 17.70
C ASN A 535 -30.33 -4.09 17.53
N SER A 536 -29.37 -3.25 17.92
CA SER A 536 -27.94 -3.45 17.72
C SER A 536 -27.16 -2.83 18.88
N PRO A 537 -26.16 -3.53 19.47
CA PRO A 537 -25.33 -2.98 20.53
C PRO A 537 -24.35 -1.89 20.06
N THR A 538 -24.18 -1.73 18.75
CA THR A 538 -23.33 -0.70 18.14
C THR A 538 -24.18 0.39 17.47
N VAL A 539 -24.03 1.63 17.93
CA VAL A 539 -24.69 2.83 17.40
C VAL A 539 -23.71 4.02 17.35
N ASP A 540 -24.12 5.16 16.79
CA ASP A 540 -23.24 6.32 16.69
C ASP A 540 -22.99 7.00 18.05
N ALA A 541 -21.72 7.23 18.38
CA ALA A 541 -21.34 7.96 19.59
C ALA A 541 -21.75 9.44 19.53
N ILE A 542 -22.11 10.01 20.68
CA ILE A 542 -22.52 11.42 20.74
C ILE A 542 -21.30 12.34 20.85
N SER A 543 -21.26 13.33 19.98
CA SER A 543 -20.22 14.36 19.97
C SER A 543 -20.16 15.09 21.31
N GLY A 544 -18.99 15.06 21.96
CA GLY A 544 -18.76 15.65 23.29
C GLY A 544 -18.92 14.67 24.45
N ALA A 545 -19.40 13.44 24.20
CA ALA A 545 -19.60 12.39 25.21
C ALA A 545 -19.11 11.02 24.68
N THR A 546 -18.00 11.01 23.91
CA THR A 546 -17.52 9.84 23.17
C THR A 546 -17.14 8.67 24.08
N PHE A 547 -16.35 8.91 25.13
CA PHE A 547 -15.95 7.87 26.08
C PHE A 547 -17.13 7.24 26.83
N THR A 548 -18.14 8.05 27.20
CA THR A 548 -19.37 7.55 27.80
C THR A 548 -20.20 6.75 26.78
N SER A 549 -20.25 7.21 25.53
CA SER A 549 -21.00 6.52 24.46
C SER A 549 -20.38 5.14 24.16
N GLU A 550 -19.05 5.07 24.05
CA GLU A 550 -18.30 3.82 23.88
C GLU A 550 -18.42 2.90 25.10
N GLY A 551 -18.34 3.46 26.32
CA GLY A 551 -18.56 2.71 27.55
C GLY A 551 -19.95 2.07 27.64
N ILE A 552 -21.02 2.79 27.26
CA ILE A 552 -22.38 2.23 27.21
C ILE A 552 -22.47 1.12 26.16
N MET A 553 -21.94 1.33 24.95
CA MET A 553 -21.98 0.31 23.90
C MET A 553 -21.23 -0.97 24.31
N GLN A 554 -20.03 -0.83 24.90
CA GLN A 554 -19.25 -1.96 25.37
C GLN A 554 -19.93 -2.69 26.52
N ALA A 555 -20.53 -1.97 27.47
CA ALA A 555 -21.28 -2.56 28.56
C ALA A 555 -22.51 -3.33 28.05
N VAL A 556 -23.20 -2.83 27.02
CA VAL A 556 -24.32 -3.53 26.36
C VAL A 556 -23.83 -4.78 25.63
N GLN A 557 -22.70 -4.72 24.93
CA GLN A 557 -22.09 -5.91 24.31
C GLN A 557 -21.78 -6.96 25.36
N ASN A 558 -21.13 -6.57 26.46
CA ASN A 558 -20.80 -7.47 27.56
C ASN A 558 -22.07 -8.08 28.20
N ALA A 559 -23.17 -7.32 28.28
CA ALA A 559 -24.46 -7.84 28.74
C ALA A 559 -25.06 -8.86 27.76
N LEU A 560 -24.98 -8.59 26.45
CA LEU A 560 -25.56 -9.44 25.41
C LEU A 560 -24.76 -10.73 25.14
N VAL A 561 -23.50 -10.83 25.56
CA VAL A 561 -22.77 -12.11 25.61
C VAL A 561 -23.55 -13.15 26.43
N GLY A 562 -24.21 -12.73 27.51
CA GLY A 562 -25.09 -13.61 28.29
C GLY A 562 -26.41 -13.98 27.59
N ALA A 563 -26.75 -13.28 26.51
CA ALA A 563 -28.00 -13.41 25.76
C ALA A 563 -27.83 -14.15 24.42
N GLU A 564 -26.62 -14.55 24.03
CA GLU A 564 -26.42 -15.32 22.79
C GLU A 564 -27.05 -16.72 22.94
N VAL A 565 -27.81 -17.17 21.91
CA VAL A 565 -28.43 -18.51 21.89
C VAL A 565 -27.33 -19.53 21.68
N GLY A 566 -26.70 -19.90 22.79
CA GLY A 566 -25.48 -20.70 22.80
C GLY A 566 -24.87 -20.91 24.19
N GLY A 567 -25.69 -21.05 25.24
CA GLY A 567 -25.31 -21.76 26.47
C GLY A 567 -25.00 -20.90 27.71
N ALA A 568 -25.87 -21.01 28.71
CA ALA A 568 -25.45 -20.92 30.12
C ALA A 568 -25.74 -22.29 30.77
N PRO A 569 -24.75 -23.01 31.32
CA PRO A 569 -25.01 -24.20 32.12
C PRO A 569 -25.52 -23.76 33.50
N GLY A 570 -26.78 -24.10 33.83
CA GLY A 570 -27.26 -24.00 35.21
C GLY A 570 -26.49 -24.97 36.11
N TRP A 571 -26.09 -24.52 37.30
CA TRP A 571 -25.38 -25.36 38.29
C TRP A 571 -26.24 -26.57 38.67
N ALA A 572 -25.64 -27.75 38.67
CA ALA A 572 -26.34 -28.97 39.05
C ALA A 572 -26.71 -28.93 40.54
N ASP A 573 -27.92 -29.39 40.86
CA ASP A 573 -28.38 -29.48 42.25
C ASP A 573 -27.47 -30.41 43.06
N GLY A 574 -26.97 -29.93 44.19
CA GLY A 574 -25.98 -30.64 45.00
C GLY A 574 -25.30 -29.74 46.02
N THR A 575 -24.50 -30.33 46.89
CA THR A 575 -23.70 -29.62 47.88
C THR A 575 -22.23 -29.75 47.51
N TYR A 576 -21.55 -28.62 47.36
CA TYR A 576 -20.20 -28.52 46.82
C TYR A 576 -19.29 -27.79 47.80
N THR A 577 -18.06 -28.26 47.96
CA THR A 577 -17.08 -27.65 48.86
C THR A 577 -15.97 -26.99 48.05
N GLY A 578 -15.58 -25.77 48.42
CA GLY A 578 -14.49 -25.05 47.80
C GLY A 578 -13.54 -24.47 48.85
N GLU A 579 -12.25 -24.45 48.53
CA GLU A 579 -11.21 -23.84 49.36
C GLU A 579 -10.54 -22.69 48.62
N ALA A 580 -10.20 -21.63 49.33
CA ALA A 580 -9.39 -20.52 48.83
C ALA A 580 -8.47 -19.95 49.91
N SER A 581 -7.50 -19.14 49.49
CA SER A 581 -6.61 -18.43 50.41
C SER A 581 -7.29 -17.18 50.97
N SER A 582 -7.27 -17.02 52.29
CA SER A 582 -7.69 -15.83 53.03
C SER A 582 -6.54 -15.32 53.92
N PHE A 583 -6.75 -14.21 54.64
CA PHE A 583 -5.71 -13.53 55.41
C PHE A 583 -5.00 -14.43 56.45
N GLY A 584 -5.71 -15.37 57.07
CA GLY A 584 -5.19 -16.30 58.09
C GLY A 584 -4.77 -17.66 57.55
N GLY A 585 -4.84 -17.91 56.24
CA GLY A 585 -4.49 -19.19 55.62
C GLY A 585 -5.59 -19.71 54.71
N LYS A 586 -5.81 -21.03 54.67
CA LYS A 586 -6.89 -21.60 53.85
C LYS A 586 -8.25 -21.42 54.53
N LEU A 587 -9.25 -21.03 53.75
CA LEU A 587 -10.65 -20.90 54.13
C LEU A 587 -11.49 -21.82 53.22
N ALA A 588 -12.36 -22.62 53.83
CA ALA A 588 -13.21 -23.58 53.15
C ALA A 588 -14.69 -23.23 53.32
N VAL A 589 -15.47 -23.35 52.25
CA VAL A 589 -16.92 -23.13 52.25
C VAL A 589 -17.65 -24.32 51.66
N GLU A 590 -18.89 -24.50 52.07
CA GLU A 590 -19.84 -25.45 51.51
C GLU A 590 -21.03 -24.67 50.90
N VAL A 591 -21.37 -24.98 49.66
CA VAL A 591 -22.39 -24.31 48.85
C VAL A 591 -23.43 -25.31 48.43
N THR A 592 -24.70 -25.07 48.76
CA THR A 592 -25.82 -25.93 48.35
C THR A 592 -26.61 -25.29 47.22
N VAL A 593 -26.70 -26.00 46.10
CA VAL A 593 -27.47 -25.62 44.91
C VAL A 593 -28.73 -26.48 44.81
N SER A 594 -29.89 -25.85 44.58
CA SER A 594 -31.17 -26.53 44.37
C SER A 594 -32.04 -25.74 43.39
N GLY A 595 -32.65 -26.43 42.42
CA GLY A 595 -33.34 -25.82 41.29
C GLY A 595 -32.44 -24.90 40.44
N GLY A 596 -31.14 -25.20 40.35
CA GLY A 596 -30.16 -24.37 39.64
C GLY A 596 -29.83 -23.03 40.30
N LYS A 597 -30.14 -22.87 41.59
CA LYS A 597 -29.87 -21.66 42.39
C LYS A 597 -29.11 -21.98 43.67
N ILE A 598 -28.28 -21.05 44.11
CA ILE A 598 -27.57 -21.10 45.40
C ILE A 598 -28.60 -20.90 46.51
N THR A 599 -28.79 -21.92 47.33
CA THR A 599 -29.79 -21.91 48.42
C THR A 599 -29.16 -21.79 49.80
N ALA A 600 -27.90 -22.18 49.96
CA ALA A 600 -27.13 -21.99 51.18
C ALA A 600 -25.63 -21.89 50.89
N VAL A 601 -24.93 -21.08 51.69
CA VAL A 601 -23.47 -20.99 51.72
C VAL A 601 -23.05 -20.98 53.20
N GLU A 602 -22.14 -21.87 53.58
CA GLU A 602 -21.64 -22.01 54.95
C GLU A 602 -20.11 -22.04 54.96
N VAL A 603 -19.47 -21.28 55.85
CA VAL A 603 -18.01 -21.31 56.02
C VAL A 603 -17.66 -22.48 56.95
N VAL A 604 -17.05 -23.51 56.40
CA VAL A 604 -16.78 -24.80 57.08
C VAL A 604 -15.52 -24.72 57.94
N SER A 605 -14.48 -24.02 57.48
CA SER A 605 -13.25 -23.82 58.26
C SER A 605 -12.50 -22.57 57.83
N HIS A 606 -11.92 -21.84 58.78
CA HIS A 606 -11.03 -20.70 58.52
C HIS A 606 -9.96 -20.59 59.62
N SER A 607 -8.85 -19.95 59.30
CA SER A 607 -7.79 -19.61 60.27
C SER A 607 -7.62 -18.09 60.45
N ASP A 608 -8.59 -17.32 59.96
CA ASP A 608 -8.59 -15.85 60.01
C ASP A 608 -8.71 -15.29 61.43
N THR A 609 -8.15 -14.09 61.63
CA THR A 609 -8.09 -13.40 62.92
C THR A 609 -9.50 -13.20 63.51
N PRO A 610 -9.80 -13.78 64.69
CA PRO A 610 -11.09 -13.61 65.35
C PRO A 610 -11.40 -12.14 65.66
N GLY A 611 -12.64 -11.69 65.43
CA GLY A 611 -13.10 -10.34 65.69
C GLY A 611 -12.94 -9.34 64.53
N ILE A 612 -12.01 -9.59 63.59
CA ILE A 612 -11.85 -8.78 62.36
C ILE A 612 -12.54 -9.46 61.18
N SER A 613 -12.51 -10.79 61.11
CA SER A 613 -13.11 -11.60 60.04
C SER A 613 -14.61 -11.86 60.25
N ASP A 614 -15.09 -11.78 61.50
CA ASP A 614 -16.46 -12.09 61.89
C ASP A 614 -17.53 -11.35 61.06
N PRO A 615 -17.39 -10.05 60.71
CA PRO A 615 -18.38 -9.37 59.87
C PRO A 615 -18.52 -10.00 58.48
N ALA A 616 -17.40 -10.37 57.84
CA ALA A 616 -17.40 -11.01 56.53
C ALA A 616 -18.00 -12.42 56.59
N ILE A 617 -17.58 -13.22 57.57
CA ILE A 617 -18.05 -14.61 57.75
C ILE A 617 -19.57 -14.66 58.01
N ASN A 618 -20.12 -13.70 58.74
CA ASN A 618 -21.54 -13.71 59.09
C ASN A 618 -22.46 -13.07 58.03
N THR A 619 -21.93 -12.26 57.11
CA THR A 619 -22.76 -11.44 56.20
C THR A 619 -22.60 -11.82 54.73
N ILE A 620 -21.38 -12.10 54.26
CA ILE A 620 -21.09 -12.41 52.86
C ILE A 620 -21.86 -13.66 52.38
N PRO A 621 -21.91 -14.79 53.13
CA PRO A 621 -22.68 -15.97 52.69
C PRO A 621 -24.16 -15.66 52.44
N GLY A 622 -24.78 -14.81 53.27
CA GLY A 622 -26.16 -14.39 53.10
C GLY A 622 -26.36 -13.48 51.87
N GLN A 623 -25.39 -12.61 51.58
CA GLN A 623 -25.42 -11.76 50.38
C GLN A 623 -25.28 -12.60 49.10
N ILE A 624 -24.41 -13.60 49.10
CA ILE A 624 -24.22 -14.52 47.95
C ILE A 624 -25.50 -15.29 47.65
N VAL A 625 -26.17 -15.83 48.68
CA VAL A 625 -27.45 -16.54 48.51
C VAL A 625 -28.53 -15.58 48.00
N ALA A 626 -28.60 -14.35 48.52
CA ALA A 626 -29.58 -13.35 48.09
C ALA A 626 -29.36 -12.87 46.64
N ALA A 627 -28.10 -12.70 46.24
CA ALA A 627 -27.70 -12.29 44.89
C ALA A 627 -27.73 -13.46 43.89
N ASN A 628 -27.76 -14.71 44.38
CA ASN A 628 -27.55 -15.92 43.57
C ASN A 628 -26.26 -15.83 42.72
N SER A 629 -25.22 -15.20 43.28
CA SER A 629 -23.95 -14.90 42.61
C SER A 629 -22.83 -14.85 43.65
N PRO A 630 -21.63 -15.39 43.35
CA PRO A 630 -20.46 -15.24 44.22
C PRO A 630 -19.90 -13.80 44.23
N GLN A 631 -20.28 -12.96 43.26
CA GLN A 631 -19.82 -11.58 43.14
C GLN A 631 -20.70 -10.64 43.98
N VAL A 632 -20.27 -10.37 45.21
CA VAL A 632 -20.93 -9.45 46.15
C VAL A 632 -19.94 -8.44 46.72
N ASP A 633 -20.42 -7.33 47.28
CA ASP A 633 -19.54 -6.29 47.82
C ASP A 633 -18.76 -6.78 49.05
N ALA A 634 -17.44 -6.53 49.05
CA ALA A 634 -16.59 -6.81 50.20
C ALA A 634 -16.91 -5.91 51.40
N ILE A 635 -16.80 -6.44 52.62
CA ILE A 635 -17.06 -5.66 53.83
C ILE A 635 -15.84 -4.84 54.21
N SER A 636 -16.03 -3.53 54.38
CA SER A 636 -15.02 -2.60 54.86
C SER A 636 -14.47 -3.04 56.23
N GLY A 637 -13.16 -3.34 56.28
CA GLY A 637 -12.47 -3.84 57.47
C GLY A 637 -12.26 -5.35 57.51
N ALA A 638 -12.85 -6.11 56.57
CA ALA A 638 -12.71 -7.56 56.44
C ALA A 638 -12.52 -7.97 54.96
N THR A 639 -11.83 -7.13 54.18
CA THR A 639 -11.71 -7.26 52.71
C THR A 639 -11.09 -8.58 52.28
N TYR A 640 -9.93 -8.95 52.83
CA TYR A 640 -9.25 -10.21 52.48
C TYR A 640 -10.06 -11.46 52.86
N THR A 641 -10.83 -11.41 53.95
CA THR A 641 -11.74 -12.50 54.32
C THR A 641 -12.95 -12.54 53.38
N SER A 642 -13.47 -11.37 52.98
CA SER A 642 -14.59 -11.27 52.03
C SER A 642 -14.21 -11.86 50.67
N GLU A 643 -13.04 -11.47 50.15
CA GLU A 643 -12.47 -12.01 48.90
C GLU A 643 -12.17 -13.51 49.01
N GLY A 644 -11.64 -13.96 50.15
CA GLY A 644 -11.42 -15.38 50.40
C GLY A 644 -12.70 -16.22 50.39
N ILE A 645 -13.80 -15.71 50.95
CA ILE A 645 -15.11 -16.38 50.92
C ILE A 645 -15.66 -16.42 49.49
N MET A 646 -15.60 -15.29 48.76
CA MET A 646 -16.08 -15.22 47.37
C MET A 646 -15.32 -16.20 46.46
N ALA A 647 -14.00 -16.22 46.54
CA ALA A 647 -13.16 -17.14 45.77
C ALA A 647 -13.40 -18.61 46.14
N ALA A 648 -13.63 -18.92 47.43
CA ALA A 648 -13.94 -20.28 47.86
C ALA A 648 -15.32 -20.75 47.34
N VAL A 649 -16.31 -19.83 47.27
CA VAL A 649 -17.62 -20.12 46.68
C VAL A 649 -17.53 -20.31 45.17
N GLU A 650 -16.73 -19.51 44.46
CA GLU A 650 -16.47 -19.71 43.03
C GLU A 650 -15.85 -21.08 42.76
N ASN A 651 -14.86 -21.47 43.55
CA ASN A 651 -14.24 -22.80 43.45
C ASN A 651 -15.24 -23.94 43.74
N ALA A 652 -16.17 -23.74 44.68
CA ALA A 652 -17.24 -24.71 44.96
C ALA A 652 -18.24 -24.82 43.79
N LEU A 653 -18.65 -23.68 43.22
CA LEU A 653 -19.59 -23.61 42.10
C LEU A 653 -18.99 -24.09 40.77
N ALA A 654 -17.68 -24.00 40.59
CA ALA A 654 -16.97 -24.63 39.47
C ALA A 654 -17.17 -26.16 39.49
N GLY A 655 -17.19 -26.78 40.67
CA GLY A 655 -17.55 -28.19 40.84
C GLY A 655 -19.02 -28.51 40.52
N ALA A 656 -19.91 -27.52 40.61
CA ALA A 656 -21.34 -27.64 40.31
C ALA A 656 -21.68 -27.50 38.82
N MET A 657 -20.74 -27.01 37.99
CA MET A 657 -20.93 -26.80 36.55
C MET A 657 -20.80 -28.07 35.69
N ALA A 658 -20.83 -29.27 36.27
CA ALA A 658 -20.64 -30.52 35.53
C ALA A 658 -21.83 -31.48 35.69
N THR A 659 -22.87 -31.33 34.87
CA THR A 659 -23.65 -32.45 34.28
C THR A 659 -24.59 -31.95 33.17
N ALA A 660 -24.04 -31.30 32.15
CA ALA A 660 -24.63 -31.32 30.81
C ALA A 660 -23.61 -32.01 29.90
N SER A 661 -24.03 -33.10 29.26
CA SER A 661 -23.19 -33.87 28.34
C SER A 661 -22.60 -32.93 27.29
N PRO A 662 -21.26 -32.88 27.10
CA PRO A 662 -20.66 -31.94 26.18
C PRO A 662 -21.10 -32.27 24.76
N ALA A 663 -21.66 -31.28 24.05
CA ALA A 663 -21.52 -31.25 22.61
C ALA A 663 -20.02 -31.22 22.34
N ALA A 664 -19.51 -32.30 21.77
CA ALA A 664 -18.09 -32.54 21.64
C ALA A 664 -17.41 -31.36 20.91
N ALA A 665 -16.43 -30.74 21.56
CA ALA A 665 -15.38 -30.03 20.86
C ALA A 665 -14.84 -30.97 19.75
N PRO A 666 -14.55 -30.45 18.53
CA PRO A 666 -14.09 -31.30 17.45
C PRO A 666 -12.83 -32.04 17.93
N LYS A 667 -12.96 -33.36 18.04
CA LYS A 667 -11.81 -34.23 18.31
C LYS A 667 -10.86 -34.12 17.13
N PHE A 668 -9.57 -34.31 17.38
CA PHE A 668 -8.63 -34.45 16.28
C PHE A 668 -9.08 -35.62 15.38
N ASP A 669 -9.14 -35.37 14.07
CA ASP A 669 -9.50 -36.39 13.09
C ASP A 669 -8.30 -37.29 12.83
N ILE A 670 -8.24 -38.43 13.53
CA ILE A 670 -7.13 -39.38 13.47
C ILE A 670 -7.33 -40.30 12.25
N GLN A 671 -6.63 -39.98 11.17
CA GLN A 671 -6.66 -40.68 9.88
C GLN A 671 -5.43 -41.58 9.68
N VAL A 672 -4.60 -41.74 10.71
CA VAL A 672 -3.35 -42.51 10.68
C VAL A 672 -3.45 -43.78 11.54
N ALA A 673 -2.74 -44.86 11.13
CA ALA A 673 -2.69 -46.11 11.89
C ALA A 673 -1.86 -45.96 13.17
N ASP A 674 -1.93 -46.92 14.09
CA ASP A 674 -1.10 -46.90 15.31
C ASP A 674 0.40 -46.78 14.95
N GLY A 675 1.07 -45.78 15.52
CA GLY A 675 2.44 -45.37 15.17
C GLY A 675 2.76 -43.94 15.62
N THR A 676 4.01 -43.51 15.50
CA THR A 676 4.44 -42.13 15.81
C THR A 676 4.55 -41.32 14.52
N TYR A 677 3.98 -40.12 14.49
CA TYR A 677 3.93 -39.25 13.31
C TYR A 677 4.48 -37.88 13.63
N ARG A 678 5.35 -37.36 12.76
CA ARG A 678 6.04 -36.08 12.90
C ARG A 678 5.42 -35.05 11.97
N ALA A 679 5.12 -33.86 12.50
CA ALA A 679 4.65 -32.72 11.71
C ALA A 679 5.12 -31.39 12.30
N ALA A 680 5.24 -30.37 11.44
CA ALA A 680 5.68 -29.03 11.79
C ALA A 680 4.57 -27.99 11.57
N ALA A 681 4.53 -26.97 12.41
CA ALA A 681 3.70 -25.78 12.28
C ALA A 681 4.50 -24.51 12.60
N GLN A 682 4.07 -23.36 12.10
CA GLN A 682 4.80 -22.11 12.29
C GLN A 682 4.54 -21.55 13.70
N GLY A 683 5.58 -21.48 14.53
CA GLY A 683 5.56 -20.82 15.84
C GLY A 683 5.95 -19.34 15.77
N ARG A 684 6.09 -18.68 16.92
CA ARG A 684 6.32 -17.22 17.01
C ARG A 684 7.68 -16.79 16.44
N ASN A 685 8.71 -17.61 16.61
CA ASN A 685 10.09 -17.30 16.18
C ASN A 685 10.64 -18.30 15.14
N ALA A 686 10.15 -19.55 15.09
CA ALA A 686 10.53 -20.58 14.11
C ALA A 686 9.47 -21.71 14.04
N GLN A 687 9.71 -22.74 13.23
CA GLN A 687 8.84 -23.93 13.19
C GLN A 687 8.86 -24.69 14.52
N LEU A 688 7.67 -25.10 14.97
CA LEU A 688 7.45 -26.02 16.08
C LEU A 688 7.16 -27.39 15.49
N VAL A 689 8.00 -28.38 15.81
CA VAL A 689 7.89 -29.75 15.31
C VAL A 689 7.43 -30.67 16.44
N ALA A 690 6.31 -31.36 16.23
CA ALA A 690 5.73 -32.29 17.18
C ALA A 690 5.71 -33.71 16.61
N GLU A 691 6.08 -34.67 17.46
CA GLU A 691 5.88 -36.10 17.26
C GLU A 691 4.68 -36.57 18.08
N VAL A 692 3.67 -37.10 17.39
CA VAL A 692 2.43 -37.57 17.99
C VAL A 692 2.37 -39.09 17.88
N THR A 693 2.32 -39.76 19.02
CA THR A 693 2.15 -41.21 19.08
C THR A 693 0.67 -41.56 19.11
N VAL A 694 0.21 -42.33 18.14
CA VAL A 694 -1.16 -42.85 18.04
C VAL A 694 -1.17 -44.33 18.43
N SER A 695 -2.06 -44.70 19.36
CA SER A 695 -2.27 -46.10 19.77
C SER A 695 -3.74 -46.36 20.06
N GLY A 696 -4.31 -47.41 19.50
CA GLY A 696 -5.72 -47.76 19.66
C GLY A 696 -6.67 -46.69 19.11
N GLY A 697 -6.28 -45.97 18.06
CA GLY A 697 -7.08 -44.87 17.49
C GLY A 697 -7.21 -43.64 18.39
N LYS A 698 -6.23 -43.40 19.27
CA LYS A 698 -6.14 -42.23 20.16
C LYS A 698 -4.72 -41.70 20.19
N ILE A 699 -4.56 -40.41 20.50
CA ILE A 699 -3.27 -39.80 20.79
C ILE A 699 -2.80 -40.32 22.15
N ALA A 700 -1.74 -41.13 22.16
CA ALA A 700 -1.13 -41.71 23.36
C ALA A 700 -0.03 -40.82 23.97
N GLY A 701 0.57 -39.93 23.18
CA GLY A 701 1.59 -38.99 23.64
C GLY A 701 1.97 -37.98 22.56
N ILE A 702 2.42 -36.81 22.99
CA ILE A 702 2.93 -35.73 22.12
C ILE A 702 4.30 -35.33 22.66
N ALA A 703 5.32 -35.31 21.81
CA ALA A 703 6.65 -34.82 22.11
C ALA A 703 6.99 -33.67 21.17
N VAL A 704 7.30 -32.49 21.71
CA VAL A 704 7.81 -31.38 20.90
C VAL A 704 9.31 -31.57 20.74
N VAL A 705 9.73 -31.97 19.54
CA VAL A 705 11.12 -32.34 19.21
C VAL A 705 11.97 -31.15 18.80
N GLU A 706 11.35 -30.07 18.32
CA GLU A 706 12.05 -28.85 17.91
C GLU A 706 11.13 -27.63 18.12
N HIS A 707 11.62 -26.60 18.80
CA HIS A 707 10.91 -25.32 18.92
C HIS A 707 11.91 -24.19 19.25
N ALA A 708 11.66 -22.98 18.74
CA ALA A 708 12.43 -21.77 19.10
C ALA A 708 11.59 -20.76 19.91
N GLU A 709 10.73 -21.29 20.78
CA GLU A 709 9.78 -20.50 21.56
C GLU A 709 10.43 -19.81 22.78
N THR A 710 9.87 -18.68 23.22
CA THR A 710 10.40 -17.95 24.38
C THR A 710 10.32 -18.82 25.66
N PRO A 711 11.44 -19.07 26.37
CA PRO A 711 11.48 -20.03 27.49
C PRO A 711 10.43 -19.77 28.58
N ASP A 712 10.21 -18.50 28.94
CA ASP A 712 9.33 -18.13 30.06
C ASP A 712 7.84 -18.25 29.75
N ILE A 713 7.45 -18.17 28.47
CA ILE A 713 6.04 -18.05 28.05
C ILE A 713 5.63 -19.21 27.15
N GLY A 714 6.37 -19.46 26.07
CA GLY A 714 6.07 -20.53 25.12
C GLY A 714 6.43 -21.93 25.65
N GLY A 715 7.57 -22.06 26.34
CA GLY A 715 7.96 -23.33 26.97
C GLY A 715 6.99 -23.77 28.07
N ALA A 716 6.63 -22.85 28.97
CA ALA A 716 5.63 -23.10 30.01
C ALA A 716 4.23 -23.43 29.45
N ALA A 717 3.90 -22.92 28.26
CA ALA A 717 2.65 -23.27 27.59
C ALA A 717 2.67 -24.70 27.04
N ILE A 718 3.78 -25.12 26.40
CA ILE A 718 3.95 -26.49 25.89
C ILE A 718 3.85 -27.51 27.04
N GLU A 719 4.51 -27.27 28.17
CA GLU A 719 4.46 -28.17 29.35
C GLU A 719 3.03 -28.37 29.90
N LYS A 720 2.18 -27.35 29.80
CA LYS A 720 0.79 -27.40 30.28
C LYS A 720 -0.19 -27.95 29.26
N LEU A 721 0.03 -27.64 27.98
CA LEU A 721 -0.88 -28.00 26.89
C LEU A 721 -0.72 -29.45 26.46
N VAL A 722 0.51 -29.99 26.43
CA VAL A 722 0.74 -31.38 25.99
C VAL A 722 -0.07 -32.40 26.80
N PRO A 723 -0.05 -32.40 28.15
CA PRO A 723 -0.88 -33.32 28.94
C PRO A 723 -2.38 -33.10 28.72
N ALA A 724 -2.81 -31.84 28.61
CA ALA A 724 -4.21 -31.48 28.44
C ALA A 724 -4.77 -31.93 27.08
N ILE A 725 -3.98 -31.84 26.01
CA ILE A 725 -4.34 -32.33 24.67
C ILE A 725 -4.47 -33.86 24.67
N VAL A 726 -3.52 -34.56 25.29
CA VAL A 726 -3.55 -36.03 25.39
C VAL A 726 -4.75 -36.50 26.21
N GLU A 727 -5.12 -35.79 27.27
CA GLU A 727 -6.31 -36.13 28.06
C GLU A 727 -7.61 -35.84 27.31
N ALA A 728 -7.72 -34.67 26.68
CA ALA A 728 -8.95 -34.23 26.01
C ALA A 728 -9.18 -34.90 24.64
N GLN A 729 -8.11 -35.34 23.95
CA GLN A 729 -8.15 -35.79 22.54
C GLN A 729 -8.71 -34.73 21.56
N SER A 730 -8.68 -33.45 21.97
CA SER A 730 -9.17 -32.29 21.22
C SER A 730 -8.27 -31.09 21.53
N PRO A 731 -8.32 -30.01 20.71
CA PRO A 731 -7.72 -28.74 21.09
C PRO A 731 -8.27 -28.29 22.45
N VAL A 732 -7.39 -27.75 23.30
CA VAL A 732 -7.74 -27.18 24.61
C VAL A 732 -7.57 -25.65 24.55
N ASP A 733 -8.02 -24.92 25.56
CA ASP A 733 -7.90 -23.46 25.55
C ASP A 733 -6.44 -23.01 25.47
N ALA A 734 -6.18 -22.03 24.61
CA ALA A 734 -4.88 -21.41 24.48
C ALA A 734 -4.50 -20.68 25.77
N ILE A 735 -3.22 -20.76 26.17
CA ILE A 735 -2.76 -20.08 27.38
C ILE A 735 -2.59 -18.58 27.08
N SER A 736 -3.26 -17.75 27.88
CA SER A 736 -3.16 -16.28 27.79
C SER A 736 -1.70 -15.84 27.90
N GLY A 737 -1.21 -15.12 26.89
CA GLY A 737 0.19 -14.72 26.74
C GLY A 737 1.04 -15.62 25.83
N ALA A 738 0.59 -16.85 25.54
CA ALA A 738 1.27 -17.83 24.68
C ALA A 738 0.38 -18.33 23.52
N THR A 739 -0.51 -17.48 23.01
CA THR A 739 -1.54 -17.85 22.03
C THR A 739 -0.96 -18.43 20.75
N MET A 740 0.08 -17.79 20.19
CA MET A 740 0.76 -18.26 18.97
C MET A 740 1.39 -19.64 19.17
N THR A 741 2.05 -19.86 20.31
CA THR A 741 2.67 -21.16 20.65
C THR A 741 1.61 -22.24 20.86
N SER A 742 0.48 -21.88 21.48
CA SER A 742 -0.64 -22.79 21.72
C SER A 742 -1.27 -23.25 20.41
N GLN A 743 -1.53 -22.31 19.49
CA GLN A 743 -2.09 -22.60 18.17
C GLN A 743 -1.13 -23.41 17.29
N ALA A 744 0.17 -23.08 17.29
CA ALA A 744 1.17 -23.85 16.56
C ALA A 744 1.25 -25.31 17.04
N LEU A 745 1.14 -25.56 18.35
CA LEU A 745 1.07 -26.91 18.90
C LEU A 745 -0.20 -27.65 18.45
N PHE A 746 -1.36 -27.00 18.45
CA PHE A 746 -2.61 -27.63 17.98
C PHE A 746 -2.55 -27.97 16.49
N GLU A 747 -1.98 -27.09 15.67
CA GLU A 747 -1.82 -27.29 14.23
C GLU A 747 -0.82 -28.41 13.91
N ALA A 748 0.32 -28.46 14.61
CA ALA A 748 1.30 -29.53 14.46
C ALA A 748 0.68 -30.89 14.83
N VAL A 749 -0.10 -30.95 15.91
CA VAL A 749 -0.80 -32.18 16.33
C VAL A 749 -1.87 -32.58 15.31
N ALA A 750 -2.66 -31.63 14.81
CA ALA A 750 -3.68 -31.88 13.79
C ALA A 750 -3.06 -32.40 12.47
N LYS A 751 -1.95 -31.82 12.02
CA LYS A 751 -1.21 -32.26 10.83
C LYS A 751 -0.62 -33.66 11.01
N ALA A 752 -0.08 -33.97 12.20
CA ALA A 752 0.49 -35.28 12.49
C ALA A 752 -0.55 -36.41 12.39
N VAL A 753 -1.79 -36.15 12.82
CA VAL A 753 -2.85 -37.19 12.89
C VAL A 753 -3.79 -37.22 11.70
N SER A 754 -3.84 -36.18 10.85
CA SER A 754 -4.72 -36.08 9.68
C SER A 754 -4.18 -36.77 8.41
N GLY A 755 -3.03 -37.45 8.49
CA GLY A 755 -2.38 -38.12 7.35
C GLY A 755 -1.40 -37.25 6.56
N ALA A 756 -1.23 -35.97 6.94
CA ALA A 756 -0.23 -35.07 6.39
C ALA A 756 1.16 -35.19 7.07
N GLY A 757 1.26 -35.91 8.20
CA GLY A 757 2.51 -36.15 8.94
C GLY A 757 3.33 -37.33 8.41
N GLN A 758 4.66 -37.26 8.58
CA GLN A 758 5.57 -38.37 8.23
C GLN A 758 5.67 -39.38 9.38
N ALA A 759 5.57 -40.69 9.08
CA ALA A 759 5.75 -41.73 10.08
C ALA A 759 7.22 -41.75 10.60
N ALA A 760 7.39 -41.63 11.90
CA ALA A 760 8.70 -41.69 12.57
C ALA A 760 9.15 -43.15 12.74
N ALA A 761 10.44 -43.41 12.55
CA ALA A 761 11.04 -44.73 12.71
C ALA A 761 11.05 -45.18 14.18
N ALA A 762 10.75 -46.47 14.45
CA ALA A 762 10.63 -47.04 15.79
C ALA A 762 11.94 -46.99 16.62
N GLY A 763 11.79 -46.80 17.93
CA GLY A 763 12.80 -46.31 18.89
C GLY A 763 14.09 -47.12 19.05
N ALA A 764 15.17 -46.42 19.35
CA ALA A 764 16.52 -46.94 19.57
C ALA A 764 16.79 -47.27 21.05
N GLU A 765 17.25 -48.50 21.33
CA GLU A 765 17.94 -48.84 22.58
C GLU A 765 19.28 -48.08 22.63
N TRP A 766 19.63 -47.46 23.77
CA TRP A 766 20.92 -46.77 23.93
C TRP A 766 22.08 -47.74 23.74
N LEU A 767 23.05 -47.39 22.90
CA LEU A 767 24.19 -48.25 22.64
C LEU A 767 25.08 -48.35 23.88
N ASP A 768 25.63 -49.53 24.13
CA ASP A 768 26.58 -49.76 25.21
C ASP A 768 27.87 -48.98 24.95
N GLY A 769 28.30 -48.18 25.92
CA GLY A 769 29.45 -47.30 25.77
C GLY A 769 29.60 -46.30 26.92
N THR A 770 30.69 -45.55 26.91
CA THR A 770 30.91 -44.43 27.83
C THR A 770 30.86 -43.14 27.03
N TYR A 771 29.95 -42.24 27.42
CA TYR A 771 29.63 -41.01 26.72
C TYR A 771 29.85 -39.82 27.65
N THR A 772 30.36 -38.72 27.12
CA THR A 772 30.55 -37.49 27.89
C THR A 772 29.60 -36.42 27.39
N GLY A 773 28.91 -35.75 28.30
CA GLY A 773 28.00 -34.65 27.98
C GLY A 773 28.24 -33.47 28.90
N THR A 774 27.86 -32.30 28.43
CA THR A 774 27.98 -31.03 29.17
C THR A 774 26.61 -30.38 29.30
N GLY A 775 26.31 -29.83 30.46
CA GLY A 775 25.09 -29.07 30.74
C GLY A 775 25.41 -27.81 31.53
N GLN A 776 24.47 -26.87 31.65
CA GLN A 776 24.74 -25.58 32.26
C GLN A 776 24.42 -25.56 33.77
N GLY A 777 25.45 -25.30 34.58
CA GLY A 777 25.33 -25.04 36.02
C GLY A 777 25.08 -23.56 36.33
N PHE A 778 25.05 -23.21 37.62
CA PHE A 778 24.84 -21.84 38.09
C PHE A 778 26.01 -20.88 37.77
N GLU A 779 27.26 -21.33 37.88
CA GLU A 779 28.47 -20.52 37.63
C GLU A 779 29.30 -21.01 36.42
N GLY A 780 28.81 -21.99 35.67
CA GLY A 780 29.43 -22.47 34.43
C GLY A 780 29.08 -23.91 34.06
N PRO A 781 29.70 -24.46 32.99
CA PRO A 781 29.34 -25.77 32.48
C PRO A 781 29.72 -26.90 33.45
N ILE A 782 28.81 -27.87 33.59
CA ILE A 782 29.01 -29.12 34.31
C ILE A 782 29.24 -30.22 33.29
N THR A 783 30.35 -30.94 33.40
CA THR A 783 30.69 -32.06 32.51
C THR A 783 30.45 -33.37 33.24
N VAL A 784 29.71 -34.29 32.61
CA VAL A 784 29.43 -35.63 33.15
C VAL A 784 29.84 -36.71 32.17
N GLU A 785 30.20 -37.87 32.71
CA GLU A 785 30.47 -39.10 31.97
C GLU A 785 29.43 -40.14 32.35
N VAL A 786 28.72 -40.66 31.36
CA VAL A 786 27.65 -41.64 31.49
C VAL A 786 28.10 -42.95 30.87
N THR A 787 28.00 -44.05 31.60
CA THR A 787 28.27 -45.39 31.08
C THR A 787 26.96 -46.12 30.88
N VAL A 788 26.72 -46.61 29.68
CA VAL A 788 25.57 -47.45 29.30
C VAL A 788 26.06 -48.89 29.13
N SER A 789 25.36 -49.85 29.76
CA SER A 789 25.64 -51.28 29.61
C SER A 789 24.34 -52.10 29.64
N GLY A 790 24.17 -52.99 28.68
CA GLY A 790 22.93 -53.73 28.45
C GLY A 790 21.74 -52.82 28.10
N GLY A 791 21.99 -51.69 27.41
CA GLY A 791 20.96 -50.71 27.06
C GLY A 791 20.42 -49.91 28.26
N LYS A 792 21.16 -49.87 29.38
CA LYS A 792 20.78 -49.17 30.63
C LYS A 792 21.92 -48.31 31.16
N ILE A 793 21.57 -47.24 31.86
CA ILE A 793 22.51 -46.33 32.52
C ILE A 793 23.15 -47.06 33.69
N ALA A 794 24.41 -47.49 33.53
CA ALA A 794 25.17 -48.22 34.54
C ALA A 794 25.90 -47.31 35.53
N ALA A 795 26.34 -46.12 35.08
CA ALA A 795 27.01 -45.15 35.94
C ALA A 795 26.90 -43.73 35.36
N VAL A 796 26.86 -42.73 36.26
CA VAL A 796 26.97 -41.30 35.93
C VAL A 796 28.02 -40.68 36.85
N ASN A 797 28.99 -39.98 36.28
CA ASN A 797 30.11 -39.41 37.03
C ASN A 797 30.38 -37.95 36.61
N VAL A 798 30.33 -37.01 37.56
CA VAL A 798 30.60 -35.59 37.30
C VAL A 798 32.12 -35.38 37.22
N LYS A 799 32.63 -34.99 36.05
CA LYS A 799 34.07 -34.79 35.76
C LYS A 799 34.58 -33.43 36.20
N SER A 800 33.79 -32.39 35.96
CA SER A 800 34.14 -31.01 36.30
C SER A 800 32.89 -30.15 36.47
N HIS A 801 32.93 -29.23 37.42
CA HIS A 801 31.94 -28.17 37.59
C HIS A 801 32.63 -26.94 38.19
N SER A 802 32.09 -25.76 37.90
CA SER A 802 32.54 -24.47 38.49
C SER A 802 31.52 -23.88 39.48
N ASP A 803 30.46 -24.62 39.82
CA ASP A 803 29.39 -24.14 40.70
C ASP A 803 29.81 -23.91 42.16
N THR A 804 29.10 -22.98 42.81
CA THR A 804 29.37 -22.48 44.17
C THR A 804 29.59 -23.63 45.17
N PRO A 805 30.81 -23.78 45.72
CA PRO A 805 31.13 -24.85 46.67
C PRO A 805 30.22 -24.83 47.91
N GLY A 806 29.73 -25.99 48.34
CA GLY A 806 28.85 -26.15 49.51
C GLY A 806 27.35 -26.06 49.23
N ILE A 807 26.93 -25.41 48.13
CA ILE A 807 25.52 -25.40 47.66
C ILE A 807 25.33 -26.49 46.61
N SER A 808 26.26 -26.61 45.66
CA SER A 808 26.23 -27.58 44.56
C SER A 808 26.50 -29.02 44.99
N ASP A 809 27.20 -29.21 46.11
CA ASP A 809 27.58 -30.52 46.65
C ASP A 809 26.39 -31.47 46.83
N GLY A 810 25.22 -30.94 47.21
CA GLY A 810 24.01 -31.73 47.36
C GLY A 810 23.54 -32.36 46.03
N ALA A 811 23.57 -31.58 44.95
CA ALA A 811 23.20 -32.06 43.62
C ALA A 811 24.27 -32.99 43.03
N VAL A 812 25.54 -32.62 43.11
CA VAL A 812 26.67 -33.40 42.57
C VAL A 812 26.76 -34.79 43.17
N ASN A 813 26.45 -34.94 44.46
CA ASN A 813 26.55 -36.23 45.15
C ASN A 813 25.29 -37.11 45.05
N THR A 814 24.12 -36.55 44.75
CA THR A 814 22.85 -37.30 44.82
C THR A 814 22.15 -37.50 43.48
N ILE A 815 22.22 -36.53 42.56
CA ILE A 815 21.55 -36.61 41.25
C ILE A 815 22.11 -37.76 40.40
N PRO A 816 23.44 -37.98 40.29
CA PRO A 816 23.96 -39.12 39.52
C PRO A 816 23.43 -40.47 40.01
N GLY A 817 23.27 -40.64 41.33
CA GLY A 817 22.71 -41.85 41.91
C GLY A 817 21.23 -42.05 41.57
N ARG A 818 20.42 -40.97 41.65
CA ARG A 818 19.00 -41.00 41.29
C ARG A 818 18.79 -41.37 39.83
N ILE A 819 19.62 -40.85 38.93
CA ILE A 819 19.54 -41.12 37.49
C ILE A 819 19.81 -42.60 37.19
N VAL A 820 20.85 -43.17 37.81
CA VAL A 820 21.17 -44.60 37.67
C VAL A 820 20.05 -45.47 38.25
N GLU A 821 19.50 -45.11 39.40
CA GLU A 821 18.39 -45.85 40.03
C GLU A 821 17.09 -45.79 39.21
N ALA A 822 16.76 -44.63 38.67
CA ALA A 822 15.58 -44.42 37.83
C ALA A 822 15.76 -44.94 36.39
N ASN A 823 17.00 -45.20 35.97
CA ASN A 823 17.38 -45.45 34.58
C ASN A 823 16.79 -44.39 33.62
N SER A 824 16.79 -43.13 34.08
CA SER A 824 16.19 -41.99 33.41
C SER A 824 16.96 -40.72 33.78
N PRO A 825 17.26 -39.82 32.82
CA PRO A 825 17.84 -38.52 33.14
C PRO A 825 16.86 -37.57 33.86
N GLN A 826 15.55 -37.83 33.76
CA GLN A 826 14.49 -37.03 34.36
C GLN A 826 14.25 -37.46 35.82
N VAL A 827 14.90 -36.79 36.78
CA VAL A 827 14.77 -37.05 38.22
C VAL A 827 14.49 -35.77 39.00
N ASP A 828 13.92 -35.88 40.21
CA ASP A 828 13.64 -34.70 41.03
C ASP A 828 14.92 -33.95 41.42
N ALA A 829 14.90 -32.63 41.25
CA ALA A 829 15.98 -31.74 41.66
C ALA A 829 16.19 -31.72 43.18
N VAL A 830 17.41 -31.41 43.63
CA VAL A 830 17.70 -31.24 45.06
C VAL A 830 17.31 -29.83 45.51
N SER A 831 16.46 -29.75 46.53
CA SER A 831 16.07 -28.47 47.15
C SER A 831 17.30 -27.69 47.62
N GLY A 832 17.47 -26.48 47.10
CA GLY A 832 18.62 -25.61 47.39
C GLY A 832 19.78 -25.72 46.38
N ALA A 833 19.75 -26.67 45.45
CA ALA A 833 20.76 -26.85 44.40
C ALA A 833 20.09 -27.06 43.02
N THR A 834 19.03 -26.30 42.73
CA THR A 834 18.16 -26.51 41.57
C THR A 834 18.89 -26.33 40.24
N TYR A 835 19.71 -25.27 40.11
CA TYR A 835 20.45 -25.00 38.87
C TYR A 835 21.51 -26.07 38.61
N THR A 836 22.29 -26.46 39.62
CA THR A 836 23.25 -27.57 39.52
C THR A 836 22.55 -28.90 39.22
N SER A 837 21.37 -29.16 39.81
CA SER A 837 20.60 -30.38 39.53
C SER A 837 20.16 -30.45 38.07
N LYS A 838 19.64 -29.34 37.53
CA LYS A 838 19.25 -29.24 36.11
C LYS A 838 20.45 -29.38 35.17
N GLY A 839 21.56 -28.72 35.49
CA GLY A 839 22.80 -28.84 34.71
C GLY A 839 23.36 -30.26 34.65
N ILE A 840 23.25 -31.04 35.73
CA ILE A 840 23.64 -32.47 35.72
C ILE A 840 22.67 -33.29 34.86
N MET A 841 21.35 -33.07 34.96
CA MET A 841 20.36 -33.79 34.15
C MET A 841 20.55 -33.52 32.66
N GLU A 842 20.71 -32.25 32.28
CA GLU A 842 21.01 -31.82 30.91
C GLU A 842 22.32 -32.44 30.39
N ALA A 843 23.37 -32.45 31.21
CA ALA A 843 24.65 -33.06 30.84
C ALA A 843 24.51 -34.57 30.59
N VAL A 844 23.65 -35.27 31.34
CA VAL A 844 23.37 -36.70 31.14
C VAL A 844 22.51 -36.92 29.88
N GLU A 845 21.51 -36.09 29.62
CA GLU A 845 20.70 -36.16 28.40
C GLU A 845 21.59 -36.00 27.16
N ASN A 846 22.48 -35.01 27.19
CA ASN A 846 23.44 -34.78 26.10
C ASN A 846 24.41 -35.96 25.92
N ALA A 847 24.85 -36.59 27.02
CA ALA A 847 25.67 -37.80 26.95
C ALA A 847 24.91 -39.01 26.38
N LEU A 848 23.63 -39.17 26.73
CA LEU A 848 22.80 -40.29 26.25
C LEU A 848 22.34 -40.09 24.80
N ALA A 849 22.11 -38.85 24.36
CA ALA A 849 21.85 -38.54 22.96
C ALA A 849 22.99 -39.01 22.05
N ALA A 850 24.25 -38.83 22.50
CA ALA A 850 25.43 -39.32 21.80
C ALA A 850 25.53 -40.87 21.73
N SER A 851 24.73 -41.61 22.50
CA SER A 851 24.64 -43.08 22.42
C SER A 851 23.71 -43.58 21.31
N GLY A 852 22.84 -42.71 20.77
CA GLY A 852 21.87 -43.02 19.71
C GLY A 852 22.34 -42.68 18.30
N GLU A 853 23.48 -42.03 18.14
CA GLU A 853 23.96 -41.55 16.85
C GLU A 853 25.18 -42.36 16.38
N THR A 854 25.04 -43.07 15.25
CA THR A 854 26.17 -43.21 14.33
C THR A 854 26.60 -41.80 13.95
N ALA A 855 27.75 -41.37 14.47
CA ALA A 855 28.38 -40.08 14.27
C ALA A 855 27.97 -39.41 12.95
N ALA A 856 26.95 -38.55 13.04
CA ALA A 856 26.66 -37.56 12.04
C ALA A 856 27.67 -36.43 12.29
N GLU A 857 28.48 -36.16 11.29
CA GLU A 857 29.46 -35.08 11.32
C GLU A 857 28.75 -33.76 11.63
N ALA A 858 29.22 -33.02 12.64
CA ALA A 858 28.70 -31.68 12.96
C ALA A 858 28.66 -30.83 11.67
N PRO A 859 27.62 -29.99 11.48
CA PRO A 859 27.47 -29.22 10.25
C PRO A 859 28.73 -28.38 10.04
N LYS A 860 29.42 -28.61 8.93
CA LYS A 860 30.56 -27.79 8.51
C LYS A 860 30.04 -26.65 7.65
N PHE A 861 30.76 -25.54 7.64
CA PHE A 861 30.53 -24.52 6.64
C PHE A 861 30.74 -25.11 5.25
N ASP A 862 29.82 -24.85 4.33
CA ASP A 862 29.94 -25.26 2.94
C ASP A 862 30.90 -24.30 2.23
N ILE A 863 32.18 -24.69 2.15
CA ILE A 863 33.25 -23.86 1.57
C ILE A 863 33.20 -23.98 0.04
N GLN A 864 32.56 -23.00 -0.60
CA GLN A 864 32.37 -22.93 -2.05
C GLN A 864 33.45 -22.07 -2.75
N VAL A 865 34.42 -21.57 -1.99
CA VAL A 865 35.51 -20.70 -2.46
C VAL A 865 36.86 -21.43 -2.52
N ALA A 866 37.72 -21.03 -3.45
CA ALA A 866 39.08 -21.58 -3.59
C ALA A 866 39.98 -21.14 -2.43
N ASP A 867 41.22 -21.63 -2.38
CA ASP A 867 42.19 -21.14 -1.39
C ASP A 867 42.47 -19.63 -1.61
N GLY A 868 42.24 -18.82 -0.58
CA GLY A 868 42.27 -17.36 -0.66
C GLY A 868 41.65 -16.69 0.58
N THR A 869 41.69 -15.37 0.67
CA THR A 869 41.05 -14.60 1.75
C THR A 869 39.79 -13.91 1.22
N TYR A 870 38.67 -14.12 1.90
CA TYR A 870 37.34 -13.69 1.47
C TYR A 870 36.68 -12.84 2.56
N LYS A 871 35.97 -11.79 2.14
CA LYS A 871 35.31 -10.86 3.05
C LYS A 871 33.82 -11.18 3.12
N GLY A 872 33.26 -11.15 4.32
CA GLY A 872 31.83 -11.28 4.53
C GLY A 872 31.33 -10.31 5.58
N VAL A 873 30.04 -10.01 5.50
CA VAL A 873 29.37 -9.00 6.30
C VAL A 873 28.14 -9.63 6.94
N GLY A 874 27.97 -9.43 8.25
CA GLY A 874 26.79 -9.86 8.99
C GLY A 874 26.25 -8.73 9.84
N GLN A 875 24.93 -8.69 10.03
CA GLN A 875 24.29 -7.55 10.65
C GLN A 875 24.27 -7.67 12.19
N GLY A 876 25.09 -6.86 12.87
CA GLY A 876 25.23 -6.83 14.32
C GLY A 876 24.32 -5.82 15.02
N PHE A 877 24.37 -5.80 16.36
CA PHE A 877 23.55 -4.90 17.18
C PHE A 877 23.95 -3.43 17.05
N GLY A 878 25.24 -3.15 16.82
CA GLY A 878 25.80 -1.81 16.65
C GLY A 878 26.01 -1.40 15.20
N GLY A 879 25.65 -2.25 14.23
CA GLY A 879 25.90 -2.08 12.81
C GLY A 879 26.56 -3.32 12.20
N ASP A 880 27.10 -3.18 10.99
CA ASP A 880 27.69 -4.30 10.26
C ASP A 880 28.96 -4.82 10.95
N VAL A 881 29.06 -6.15 11.05
CA VAL A 881 30.26 -6.87 11.49
C VAL A 881 30.90 -7.47 10.25
N VAL A 882 32.12 -7.04 9.97
CA VAL A 882 32.85 -7.36 8.77
C VAL A 882 34.01 -8.28 9.12
N VAL A 883 34.10 -9.43 8.46
CA VAL A 883 35.13 -10.43 8.71
C VAL A 883 35.88 -10.80 7.44
N GLU A 884 37.16 -11.10 7.58
CA GLU A 884 38.00 -11.72 6.56
C GLU A 884 38.30 -13.17 6.95
N VAL A 885 37.96 -14.10 6.06
CA VAL A 885 38.13 -15.54 6.24
C VAL A 885 39.17 -16.03 5.25
N THR A 886 40.29 -16.56 5.73
CA THR A 886 41.31 -17.19 4.89
C THR A 886 41.00 -18.67 4.77
N VAL A 887 40.84 -19.16 3.54
CA VAL A 887 40.68 -20.57 3.20
C VAL A 887 42.00 -21.11 2.64
N ALA A 888 42.49 -22.23 3.18
CA ALA A 888 43.68 -22.92 2.69
C ALA A 888 43.49 -24.44 2.77
N GLY A 889 43.77 -25.15 1.67
CA GLY A 889 43.53 -26.58 1.55
C GLY A 889 42.05 -26.97 1.68
N GLY A 890 41.12 -26.10 1.24
CA GLY A 890 39.67 -26.33 1.36
C GLY A 890 39.15 -26.32 2.81
N LYS A 891 39.83 -25.59 3.70
CA LYS A 891 39.47 -25.39 5.12
C LYS A 891 39.66 -23.93 5.52
N ILE A 892 38.87 -23.46 6.48
CA ILE A 892 39.05 -22.14 7.11
C ILE A 892 40.36 -22.18 7.94
N ALA A 893 41.36 -21.42 7.51
CA ALA A 893 42.65 -21.31 8.17
C ALA A 893 42.66 -20.21 9.25
N SER A 894 41.94 -19.12 9.04
CA SER A 894 41.81 -18.02 10.01
C SER A 894 40.58 -17.16 9.72
N ILE A 895 39.99 -16.58 10.77
CA ILE A 895 38.93 -15.57 10.69
C ILE A 895 39.42 -14.31 11.41
N GLN A 896 39.37 -13.15 10.76
CA GLN A 896 39.76 -11.86 11.32
C GLN A 896 38.59 -10.89 11.24
N VAL A 897 38.21 -10.28 12.36
CA VAL A 897 37.21 -9.19 12.33
C VAL A 897 37.91 -7.90 11.91
N VAL A 898 37.47 -7.34 10.78
CA VAL A 898 38.10 -6.18 10.13
C VAL A 898 37.47 -4.88 10.60
N GLU A 899 36.14 -4.85 10.74
CA GLU A 899 35.38 -3.68 11.14
C GLU A 899 34.12 -4.10 11.90
N HIS A 900 33.82 -3.41 13.00
CA HIS A 900 32.54 -3.56 13.70
C HIS A 900 32.23 -2.32 14.53
N SER A 901 30.95 -1.94 14.61
CA SER A 901 30.46 -0.85 15.48
C SER A 901 29.77 -1.34 16.75
N GLU A 902 30.02 -2.60 17.12
CA GLU A 902 29.40 -3.25 18.29
C GLU A 902 29.78 -2.64 19.64
N THR A 903 28.98 -2.92 20.67
CA THR A 903 29.21 -2.41 22.03
C THR A 903 30.53 -2.96 22.63
N PRO A 904 31.54 -2.13 22.97
CA PRO A 904 32.91 -2.58 23.22
C PRO A 904 33.11 -3.65 24.30
N PHE A 905 32.26 -3.68 25.34
CA PHE A 905 32.39 -4.61 26.46
C PHE A 905 31.76 -5.99 26.21
N VAL A 906 30.69 -6.04 25.41
CA VAL A 906 29.89 -7.25 25.16
C VAL A 906 30.42 -7.98 23.91
N ALA A 907 30.78 -7.24 22.87
CA ALA A 907 31.22 -7.80 21.59
C ALA A 907 32.63 -8.40 21.63
N GLY A 908 33.58 -7.74 22.31
CA GLY A 908 34.95 -8.23 22.41
C GLY A 908 35.04 -9.64 23.02
N SER A 909 34.25 -9.90 24.07
CA SER A 909 34.21 -11.21 24.75
C SER A 909 33.66 -12.33 23.86
N ALA A 910 32.74 -12.00 22.95
CA ALA A 910 32.16 -12.95 22.00
C ALA A 910 33.14 -13.24 20.85
N ILE A 911 33.73 -12.18 20.27
CA ILE A 911 34.71 -12.30 19.18
C ILE A 911 35.91 -13.15 19.61
N ASP A 912 36.48 -12.88 20.79
CA ASP A 912 37.67 -13.58 21.31
C ASP A 912 37.45 -15.08 21.53
N LYS A 913 36.20 -15.51 21.79
CA LYS A 913 35.86 -16.91 22.09
C LYS A 913 35.32 -17.66 20.88
N LEU A 914 34.52 -17.01 20.04
CA LEU A 914 33.84 -17.65 18.92
C LEU A 914 34.78 -17.82 17.72
N VAL A 915 35.64 -16.85 17.43
CA VAL A 915 36.56 -16.91 16.28
C VAL A 915 37.46 -18.16 16.34
N PRO A 916 38.17 -18.47 17.44
CA PRO A 916 38.99 -19.68 17.51
C PRO A 916 38.16 -20.97 17.43
N ALA A 917 36.99 -20.99 18.07
CA ALA A 917 36.12 -22.16 18.09
C ALA A 917 35.56 -22.50 16.69
N MET A 918 35.22 -21.49 15.88
CA MET A 918 34.76 -21.67 14.49
C MET A 918 35.87 -22.19 13.57
N VAL A 919 37.11 -21.70 13.74
CA VAL A 919 38.27 -22.22 12.99
C VAL A 919 38.56 -23.67 13.37
N GLU A 920 38.40 -24.06 14.64
CA GLU A 920 38.60 -25.44 15.07
C GLU A 920 37.48 -26.38 14.57
N ALA A 921 36.22 -25.96 14.70
CA ALA A 921 35.06 -26.75 14.30
C ALA A 921 34.86 -26.83 12.77
N GLN A 922 35.42 -25.89 12.01
CA GLN A 922 35.14 -25.71 10.57
C GLN A 922 33.65 -25.55 10.27
N GLY A 923 32.88 -25.05 11.24
CA GLY A 923 31.42 -25.01 11.24
C GLY A 923 30.89 -24.01 12.27
N PRO A 924 29.57 -23.72 12.26
CA PRO A 924 28.94 -22.87 13.26
C PRO A 924 29.14 -23.45 14.67
N VAL A 925 29.35 -22.58 15.65
CA VAL A 925 29.49 -22.93 17.07
C VAL A 925 28.38 -22.25 17.87
N ASP A 926 28.19 -22.61 19.14
CA ASP A 926 27.14 -22.00 19.94
C ASP A 926 27.35 -20.50 20.17
N ALA A 927 26.26 -19.74 20.10
CA ALA A 927 26.30 -18.30 20.33
C ALA A 927 26.74 -17.95 21.76
N TYR A 928 27.54 -16.90 21.92
CA TYR A 928 28.01 -16.48 23.24
C TYR A 928 26.88 -15.84 24.04
N SER A 929 26.59 -16.40 25.22
CA SER A 929 25.53 -15.90 26.11
C SER A 929 25.77 -14.45 26.52
N GLY A 930 24.79 -13.58 26.22
CA GLY A 930 24.88 -12.13 26.42
C GLY A 930 25.32 -11.32 25.19
N ALA A 931 25.72 -11.98 24.09
CA ALA A 931 26.11 -11.34 22.82
C ALA A 931 25.48 -12.06 21.62
N THR A 932 24.21 -12.46 21.74
CA THR A 932 23.53 -13.31 20.75
C THR A 932 23.46 -12.70 19.35
N MET A 933 23.16 -11.40 19.25
CA MET A 933 23.11 -10.68 17.98
C MET A 933 24.49 -10.57 17.33
N THR A 934 25.52 -10.23 18.12
CA THR A 934 26.92 -10.18 17.65
C THR A 934 27.43 -11.55 17.22
N SER A 935 27.04 -12.62 17.94
CA SER A 935 27.40 -14.00 17.59
C SER A 935 26.77 -14.42 16.27
N LYS A 936 25.49 -14.11 16.07
CA LYS A 936 24.76 -14.39 14.83
C LYS A 936 25.36 -13.62 13.64
N ALA A 937 25.69 -12.35 13.84
CA ALA A 937 26.36 -11.52 12.84
C ALA A 937 27.72 -12.10 12.43
N LEU A 938 28.50 -12.62 13.38
CA LEU A 938 29.77 -13.28 13.10
C LEU A 938 29.60 -14.56 12.27
N PHE A 939 28.56 -15.37 12.56
CA PHE A 939 28.24 -16.56 11.77
C PHE A 939 27.79 -16.22 10.35
N GLU A 940 26.93 -15.23 10.21
CA GLU A 940 26.44 -14.74 8.92
C GLU A 940 27.60 -14.20 8.06
N ALA A 941 28.48 -13.39 8.66
CA ALA A 941 29.64 -12.84 7.99
C ALA A 941 30.62 -13.95 7.53
N VAL A 942 30.87 -14.97 8.37
CA VAL A 942 31.75 -16.10 7.99
C VAL A 942 31.09 -16.99 6.94
N SER A 943 29.79 -17.26 7.06
CA SER A 943 29.01 -18.04 6.08
C SER A 943 28.98 -17.35 4.71
N GLN A 944 28.80 -16.03 4.69
CA GLN A 944 28.83 -15.25 3.46
C GLN A 944 30.23 -15.25 2.81
N ALA A 945 31.29 -15.15 3.62
CA ALA A 945 32.67 -15.18 3.13
C ALA A 945 33.04 -16.53 2.48
N VAL A 946 32.55 -17.65 3.02
CA VAL A 946 32.88 -19.01 2.52
C VAL A 946 31.92 -19.56 1.46
N SER A 947 30.72 -18.99 1.34
CA SER A 947 29.75 -19.32 0.29
C SER A 947 30.03 -18.61 -1.05
N GLY A 948 30.89 -17.59 -1.05
CA GLY A 948 31.23 -16.82 -2.24
C GLY A 948 30.22 -15.73 -2.62
N GLU A 949 29.19 -15.52 -1.80
CA GLU A 949 28.14 -14.50 -2.01
C GLU A 949 28.48 -13.12 -1.37
N GLY A 950 29.68 -12.98 -0.79
CA GLY A 950 30.19 -11.71 -0.26
C GLY A 950 31.03 -10.92 -1.27
N PRO A 951 31.15 -9.59 -1.12
CA PRO A 951 32.01 -8.78 -1.97
C PRO A 951 33.46 -9.28 -1.87
N ALA A 952 34.07 -9.57 -3.03
CA ALA A 952 35.46 -9.99 -3.13
C ALA A 952 36.39 -9.01 -2.40
N ALA A 953 37.47 -9.56 -1.80
CA ALA A 953 38.47 -8.79 -1.05
C ALA A 953 38.94 -7.54 -1.82
N ALA A 954 39.22 -6.48 -1.04
CA ALA A 954 39.56 -5.13 -1.49
C ALA A 954 40.32 -5.10 -2.83
N ALA A 955 39.68 -4.56 -3.86
CA ALA A 955 40.41 -3.99 -4.97
C ALA A 955 41.28 -2.87 -4.38
N GLU A 956 42.61 -2.99 -4.50
CA GLU A 956 43.47 -1.82 -4.39
C GLU A 956 42.93 -0.79 -5.39
N TRP A 957 42.42 0.34 -4.88
CA TRP A 957 41.90 1.40 -5.73
C TRP A 957 43.01 1.78 -6.72
N LEU A 958 42.72 1.67 -8.01
CA LEU A 958 43.73 1.92 -9.03
C LEU A 958 44.19 3.38 -8.94
N ASP A 959 45.50 3.61 -9.00
CA ASP A 959 46.06 4.95 -9.00
C ASP A 959 45.48 5.78 -10.16
N GLY A 960 44.88 6.92 -9.85
CA GLY A 960 44.13 7.70 -10.83
C GLY A 960 43.33 8.83 -10.20
N THR A 961 42.77 9.70 -11.03
CA THR A 961 41.86 10.76 -10.60
C THR A 961 40.46 10.44 -11.11
N TYR A 962 39.51 10.31 -10.20
CA TYR A 962 38.13 9.89 -10.46
C TYR A 962 37.17 11.00 -10.04
N THR A 963 36.06 11.13 -10.75
CA THR A 963 35.01 12.11 -10.42
C THR A 963 33.73 11.39 -10.10
N GLY A 964 33.09 11.75 -8.99
CA GLY A 964 31.81 11.19 -8.56
C GLY A 964 30.83 12.28 -8.16
N THR A 965 29.55 11.94 -8.22
CA THR A 965 28.43 12.83 -7.86
C THR A 965 27.57 12.18 -6.79
N GLY A 966 27.16 12.96 -5.79
CA GLY A 966 26.24 12.53 -4.72
C GLY A 966 25.16 13.60 -4.48
N GLN A 967 24.11 13.26 -3.74
CA GLN A 967 22.96 14.15 -3.54
C GLN A 967 23.12 15.01 -2.28
N GLY A 968 23.18 16.33 -2.46
CA GLY A 968 23.13 17.34 -1.39
C GLY A 968 21.70 17.73 -1.02
N PHE A 969 21.55 18.71 -0.13
CA PHE A 969 20.25 19.19 0.33
C PHE A 969 19.48 19.97 -0.74
N GLU A 970 20.16 20.78 -1.56
CA GLU A 970 19.54 21.60 -2.63
C GLU A 970 19.93 21.17 -4.05
N GLY A 971 20.76 20.13 -4.20
CA GLY A 971 21.13 19.58 -5.50
C GLY A 971 22.40 18.72 -5.47
N PRO A 972 22.88 18.26 -6.63
CA PRO A 972 24.03 17.35 -6.69
C PRO A 972 25.33 18.04 -6.28
N ILE A 973 26.19 17.29 -5.58
CA ILE A 973 27.55 17.65 -5.19
C ILE A 973 28.52 16.81 -6.03
N THR A 974 29.47 17.45 -6.70
CA THR A 974 30.48 16.78 -7.52
C THR A 974 31.84 16.86 -6.84
N VAL A 975 32.50 15.72 -6.69
CA VAL A 975 33.84 15.62 -6.08
C VAL A 975 34.82 14.94 -7.03
N GLU A 976 36.08 15.32 -6.92
CA GLU A 976 37.21 14.70 -7.59
C GLU A 976 38.11 14.05 -6.53
N VAL A 977 38.40 12.77 -6.70
CA VAL A 977 39.18 11.96 -5.78
C VAL A 977 40.43 11.49 -6.50
N THR A 978 41.61 11.76 -5.94
CA THR A 978 42.87 11.22 -6.45
C THR A 978 43.34 10.07 -5.58
N VAL A 979 43.62 8.94 -6.21
CA VAL A 979 44.18 7.75 -5.58
C VAL A 979 45.64 7.60 -6.01
N SER A 980 46.54 7.39 -5.06
CA SER A 980 47.97 7.12 -5.32
C SER A 980 48.54 6.13 -4.31
N GLY A 981 49.27 5.13 -4.80
CA GLY A 981 49.72 3.98 -4.02
C GLY A 981 48.58 3.19 -3.39
N GLY A 982 47.43 3.08 -4.07
CA GLY A 982 46.25 2.37 -3.56
C GLY A 982 45.53 3.07 -2.40
N LYS A 983 45.80 4.38 -2.19
CA LYS A 983 45.22 5.19 -1.10
C LYS A 983 44.65 6.50 -1.61
N ILE A 984 43.64 7.02 -0.93
CA ILE A 984 43.02 8.32 -1.22
C ILE A 984 44.05 9.42 -0.89
N ALA A 985 44.67 9.98 -1.91
CA ALA A 985 45.66 11.03 -1.79
C ALA A 985 45.02 12.42 -1.63
N SER A 986 43.87 12.66 -2.26
CA SER A 986 43.11 13.91 -2.11
C SER A 986 41.64 13.76 -2.50
N VAL A 987 40.80 14.59 -1.90
CA VAL A 987 39.38 14.76 -2.24
C VAL A 987 39.10 16.25 -2.41
N ASN A 988 38.53 16.64 -3.55
CA ASN A 988 38.27 18.04 -3.88
C ASN A 988 36.84 18.23 -4.39
N VAL A 989 36.05 19.07 -3.72
CA VAL A 989 34.68 19.40 -4.14
C VAL A 989 34.73 20.37 -5.31
N LYS A 990 34.28 19.95 -6.50
CA LYS A 990 34.32 20.74 -7.75
C LYS A 990 33.14 21.71 -7.86
N SER A 991 31.95 21.26 -7.46
CA SER A 991 30.72 22.04 -7.50
C SER A 991 29.70 21.51 -6.50
N HIS A 992 28.94 22.43 -5.89
CA HIS A 992 27.76 22.12 -5.09
C HIS A 992 26.75 23.26 -5.23
N SER A 993 25.47 22.94 -5.01
CA SER A 993 24.38 23.92 -5.01
C SER A 993 23.79 24.16 -3.62
N ASP A 994 24.37 23.55 -2.58
CA ASP A 994 23.84 23.60 -1.21
C ASP A 994 23.95 24.97 -0.55
N THR A 995 23.07 25.21 0.43
CA THR A 995 22.88 26.49 1.13
C THR A 995 24.22 27.04 1.66
N PRO A 996 24.67 28.23 1.21
CA PRO A 996 25.92 28.85 1.67
C PRO A 996 25.90 29.13 3.18
N GLY A 997 27.01 28.86 3.88
CA GLY A 997 27.17 29.09 5.32
C GLY A 997 26.73 27.93 6.23
N ILE A 998 25.84 27.05 5.75
CA ILE A 998 25.49 25.79 6.45
C ILE A 998 26.34 24.65 5.90
N SER A 999 26.47 24.57 4.57
CA SER A 999 27.24 23.52 3.87
C SER A 999 28.76 23.68 4.03
N ASP A 1000 29.26 24.89 4.30
CA ASP A 1000 30.68 25.22 4.42
C ASP A 1000 31.40 24.34 5.45
N GLY A 1001 30.73 23.97 6.55
CA GLY A 1001 31.29 23.08 7.56
C GLY A 1001 31.59 21.69 7.01
N ALA A 1002 30.68 21.12 6.23
CA ALA A 1002 30.86 19.82 5.58
C ALA A 1002 31.88 19.88 4.44
N VAL A 1003 31.78 20.88 3.56
CA VAL A 1003 32.67 21.05 2.39
C VAL A 1003 34.13 21.22 2.79
N ASN A 1004 34.42 21.89 3.91
CA ASN A 1004 35.80 22.13 4.34
C ASN A 1004 36.39 21.03 5.22
N THR A 1005 35.57 20.18 5.85
CA THR A 1005 36.07 19.20 6.86
C THR A 1005 35.93 17.75 6.44
N ILE A 1006 34.86 17.38 5.73
CA ILE A 1006 34.63 15.99 5.29
C ILE A 1006 35.72 15.50 4.33
N PRO A 1007 36.17 16.26 3.30
CA PRO A 1007 37.26 15.82 2.43
C PRO A 1007 38.56 15.50 3.19
N GLY A 1008 38.88 16.30 4.22
CA GLY A 1008 40.04 16.06 5.08
C GLY A 1008 39.91 14.79 5.92
N ARG A 1009 38.73 14.55 6.51
CA ARG A 1009 38.45 13.33 7.29
C ARG A 1009 38.54 12.07 6.44
N ILE A 1010 38.06 12.13 5.19
CA ILE A 1010 38.10 11.00 4.25
C ILE A 1010 39.54 10.64 3.89
N VAL A 1011 40.39 11.65 3.62
CA VAL A 1011 41.81 11.43 3.33
C VAL A 1011 42.55 10.89 4.56
N GLU A 1012 42.25 11.40 5.76
CA GLU A 1012 42.86 10.95 7.01
C GLU A 1012 42.45 9.50 7.38
N ALA A 1013 41.18 9.17 7.21
CA ALA A 1013 40.63 7.84 7.48
C ALA A 1013 40.93 6.84 6.34
N ASN A 1014 41.36 7.33 5.16
CA ASN A 1014 41.46 6.56 3.92
C ASN A 1014 40.18 5.75 3.63
N SER A 1015 39.02 6.36 3.90
CA SER A 1015 37.69 5.74 3.78
C SER A 1015 36.63 6.81 3.46
N PRO A 1016 35.66 6.53 2.56
CA PRO A 1016 34.53 7.42 2.32
C PRO A 1016 33.54 7.45 3.51
N GLN A 1017 33.58 6.47 4.41
CA GLN A 1017 32.69 6.35 5.56
C GLN A 1017 33.28 7.11 6.76
N VAL A 1018 32.91 8.38 6.92
CA VAL A 1018 33.36 9.25 8.02
C VAL A 1018 32.18 9.92 8.74
N ASP A 1019 32.37 10.39 9.97
CA ASP A 1019 31.30 11.05 10.70
C ASP A 1019 30.83 12.35 10.02
N ALA A 1020 29.51 12.48 9.87
CA ALA A 1020 28.88 13.68 9.35
C ALA A 1020 29.11 14.91 10.26
N VAL A 1021 29.14 16.11 9.66
CA VAL A 1021 29.24 17.36 10.43
C VAL A 1021 27.87 17.74 10.97
N SER A 1022 27.79 17.97 12.29
CA SER A 1022 26.58 18.43 12.95
C SER A 1022 26.11 19.77 12.36
N GLY A 1023 24.86 19.82 11.90
CA GLY A 1023 24.27 20.98 11.22
C GLY A 1023 24.41 20.98 9.70
N ALA A 1024 25.16 20.05 9.10
CA ALA A 1024 25.35 19.91 7.65
C ALA A 1024 25.23 18.44 7.19
N THR A 1025 24.27 17.71 7.79
CA THR A 1025 24.15 16.25 7.65
C THR A 1025 23.86 15.80 6.21
N TYR A 1026 22.97 16.47 5.50
CA TYR A 1026 22.64 16.14 4.10
C TYR A 1026 23.82 16.42 3.17
N THR A 1027 24.49 17.56 3.32
CA THR A 1027 25.72 17.89 2.58
C THR A 1027 26.86 16.92 2.89
N SER A 1028 27.02 16.50 4.15
CA SER A 1028 28.04 15.52 4.56
C SER A 1028 27.79 14.17 3.89
N LYS A 1029 26.53 13.69 3.90
CA LYS A 1029 26.14 12.45 3.22
C LYS A 1029 26.35 12.55 1.70
N GLY A 1030 25.97 13.67 1.08
CA GLY A 1030 26.18 13.89 -0.34
C GLY A 1030 27.66 13.90 -0.75
N ILE A 1031 28.57 14.43 0.09
CA ILE A 1031 30.02 14.36 -0.17
C ILE A 1031 30.54 12.92 -0.03
N MET A 1032 30.11 12.18 0.99
CA MET A 1032 30.52 10.79 1.19
C MET A 1032 30.06 9.89 0.04
N GLU A 1033 28.80 10.02 -0.37
CA GLU A 1033 28.22 9.33 -1.53
C GLU A 1033 28.96 9.70 -2.83
N ALA A 1034 29.30 10.97 -3.03
CA ALA A 1034 30.05 11.41 -4.21
C ALA A 1034 31.47 10.81 -4.25
N VAL A 1035 32.13 10.65 -3.10
CA VAL A 1035 33.45 10.01 -2.99
C VAL A 1035 33.34 8.50 -3.20
N GLU A 1036 32.31 7.86 -2.64
CA GLU A 1036 32.05 6.43 -2.80
C GLU A 1036 31.80 6.10 -4.28
N ASN A 1037 31.00 6.91 -4.98
CA ASN A 1037 30.79 6.79 -6.42
C ASN A 1037 32.08 7.02 -7.24
N ALA A 1038 32.95 7.94 -6.81
CA ALA A 1038 34.25 8.15 -7.45
C ALA A 1038 35.21 6.97 -7.23
N LEU A 1039 35.18 6.34 -6.05
CA LEU A 1039 36.03 5.20 -5.70
C LEU A 1039 35.51 3.88 -6.27
N ALA A 1040 34.21 3.71 -6.42
CA ALA A 1040 33.62 2.57 -7.12
C ALA A 1040 34.14 2.48 -8.57
N ALA A 1041 34.30 3.61 -9.24
CA ALA A 1041 34.89 3.71 -10.57
C ALA A 1041 36.39 3.31 -10.64
N SER A 1042 37.08 3.15 -9.50
CA SER A 1042 38.47 2.68 -9.42
C SER A 1042 38.61 1.17 -9.25
N GLY A 1043 37.51 0.46 -8.95
CA GLY A 1043 37.45 -0.99 -8.70
C GLY A 1043 36.87 -1.83 -9.86
N GLU A 1044 36.37 -1.20 -10.92
CA GLU A 1044 35.89 -1.92 -12.09
C GLU A 1044 37.06 -2.25 -13.03
N THR A 1045 37.36 -3.54 -13.17
CA THR A 1045 37.82 -4.00 -14.49
C THR A 1045 36.64 -3.76 -15.41
N ALA A 1046 36.80 -2.83 -16.35
CA ALA A 1046 35.78 -2.48 -17.33
C ALA A 1046 35.05 -3.74 -17.80
N ALA A 1047 33.77 -3.87 -17.37
CA ALA A 1047 32.85 -4.74 -18.07
C ALA A 1047 32.97 -4.35 -19.55
N GLU A 1048 33.31 -5.32 -20.39
CA GLU A 1048 33.51 -5.05 -21.81
C GLU A 1048 32.20 -4.44 -22.33
N ALA A 1049 32.22 -3.14 -22.61
CA ALA A 1049 31.05 -2.39 -23.03
C ALA A 1049 30.37 -3.15 -24.16
N PRO A 1050 29.03 -3.26 -24.17
CA PRO A 1050 28.32 -4.06 -25.18
C PRO A 1050 28.82 -3.67 -26.57
N LYS A 1051 29.43 -4.58 -27.32
CA LYS A 1051 29.93 -4.26 -28.66
C LYS A 1051 28.79 -4.38 -29.66
N PHE A 1052 28.83 -3.57 -30.72
CA PHE A 1052 27.94 -3.78 -31.85
C PHE A 1052 28.28 -5.12 -32.52
N ASP A 1053 27.26 -5.91 -32.82
CA ASP A 1053 27.41 -7.17 -33.54
C ASP A 1053 27.65 -6.90 -35.04
N ILE A 1054 28.90 -6.91 -35.47
CA ILE A 1054 29.30 -6.58 -36.85
C ILE A 1054 29.12 -7.82 -37.74
N GLN A 1055 28.02 -7.86 -38.48
CA GLN A 1055 27.64 -8.96 -39.38
C GLN A 1055 27.98 -8.67 -40.86
N VAL A 1056 28.66 -7.56 -41.13
CA VAL A 1056 29.01 -7.10 -42.48
C VAL A 1056 30.52 -7.20 -42.77
N ALA A 1057 30.88 -7.48 -44.02
CA ALA A 1057 32.28 -7.53 -44.46
C ALA A 1057 32.89 -6.12 -44.57
N ASP A 1058 34.21 -6.00 -44.69
CA ASP A 1058 34.88 -4.70 -44.86
C ASP A 1058 34.26 -3.86 -46.01
N GLY A 1059 33.88 -2.62 -45.71
CA GLY A 1059 33.13 -1.73 -46.59
C GLY A 1059 32.40 -0.61 -45.83
N THR A 1060 31.76 0.32 -46.55
CA THR A 1060 30.93 1.38 -45.97
C THR A 1060 29.45 1.00 -46.10
N TYR A 1061 28.69 1.13 -45.03
CA TYR A 1061 27.28 0.72 -44.93
C TYR A 1061 26.45 1.86 -44.36
N LYS A 1062 25.22 1.97 -44.85
CA LYS A 1062 24.30 3.04 -44.45
C LYS A 1062 23.26 2.48 -43.48
N GLY A 1063 22.98 3.19 -42.40
CA GLY A 1063 21.93 2.83 -41.46
C GLY A 1063 21.11 4.04 -41.05
N VAL A 1064 19.85 3.78 -40.69
CA VAL A 1064 18.87 4.80 -40.34
C VAL A 1064 18.31 4.50 -38.95
N GLY A 1065 18.23 5.53 -38.12
CA GLY A 1065 17.62 5.48 -36.81
C GLY A 1065 16.64 6.62 -36.63
N GLN A 1066 15.55 6.40 -35.91
CA GLN A 1066 14.47 7.36 -35.78
C GLN A 1066 14.71 8.31 -34.59
N GLY A 1067 15.05 9.57 -34.87
CA GLY A 1067 15.29 10.61 -33.87
C GLY A 1067 14.09 11.52 -33.62
N PHE A 1068 14.25 12.46 -32.69
CA PHE A 1068 13.22 13.43 -32.29
C PHE A 1068 12.77 14.35 -33.43
N GLY A 1069 13.70 14.74 -34.31
CA GLY A 1069 13.44 15.60 -35.47
C GLY A 1069 13.16 14.84 -36.78
N GLY A 1070 13.22 13.51 -36.76
CA GLY A 1070 13.08 12.64 -37.95
C GLY A 1070 14.24 11.66 -38.07
N ASP A 1071 14.40 11.07 -39.24
CA ASP A 1071 15.42 10.05 -39.49
C ASP A 1071 16.85 10.63 -39.36
N VAL A 1072 17.69 9.92 -38.62
CA VAL A 1072 19.13 10.12 -38.50
C VAL A 1072 19.81 9.05 -39.32
N VAL A 1073 20.55 9.48 -40.33
CA VAL A 1073 21.18 8.62 -41.33
C VAL A 1073 22.68 8.66 -41.14
N VAL A 1074 23.30 7.48 -40.96
CA VAL A 1074 24.74 7.34 -40.75
C VAL A 1074 25.37 6.44 -41.80
N GLU A 1075 26.61 6.72 -42.16
CA GLU A 1075 27.50 5.84 -42.90
C GLU A 1075 28.58 5.31 -41.95
N VAL A 1076 28.67 3.98 -41.85
CA VAL A 1076 29.63 3.27 -41.00
C VAL A 1076 30.61 2.54 -41.89
N THR A 1077 31.91 2.83 -41.76
CA THR A 1077 32.96 2.11 -42.47
C THR A 1077 33.52 1.02 -41.57
N VAL A 1078 33.47 -0.23 -42.04
CA VAL A 1078 34.04 -1.41 -41.37
C VAL A 1078 35.34 -1.81 -42.06
N ALA A 1079 36.41 -2.00 -41.29
CA ALA A 1079 37.69 -2.50 -41.77
C ALA A 1079 38.32 -3.46 -40.76
N GLY A 1080 38.76 -4.65 -41.21
CA GLY A 1080 39.32 -5.68 -40.35
C GLY A 1080 38.32 -6.20 -39.30
N GLY A 1081 37.01 -6.20 -39.62
CA GLY A 1081 35.95 -6.61 -38.68
C GLY A 1081 35.72 -5.64 -37.52
N LYS A 1082 36.09 -4.36 -37.68
CA LYS A 1082 35.87 -3.28 -36.70
C LYS A 1082 35.30 -2.04 -37.38
N ILE A 1083 34.53 -1.24 -36.65
CA ILE A 1083 34.08 0.07 -37.10
C ILE A 1083 35.29 1.01 -37.14
N ALA A 1084 35.69 1.44 -38.34
CA ALA A 1084 36.80 2.35 -38.59
C ALA A 1084 36.37 3.82 -38.51
N SER A 1085 35.15 4.13 -38.94
CA SER A 1085 34.58 5.49 -38.86
C SER A 1085 33.06 5.46 -38.95
N ILE A 1086 32.42 6.47 -38.36
CA ILE A 1086 30.99 6.72 -38.43
C ILE A 1086 30.80 8.17 -38.87
N GLN A 1087 29.99 8.39 -39.90
CA GLN A 1087 29.69 9.72 -40.43
C GLN A 1087 28.17 9.92 -40.46
N VAL A 1088 27.68 10.96 -39.80
CA VAL A 1088 26.27 11.35 -39.94
C VAL A 1088 26.09 12.06 -41.29
N VAL A 1089 25.27 11.48 -42.16
CA VAL A 1089 25.07 11.93 -43.55
C VAL A 1089 23.89 12.89 -43.64
N GLU A 1090 22.80 12.58 -42.94
CA GLU A 1090 21.57 13.36 -42.96
C GLU A 1090 20.86 13.25 -41.60
N HIS A 1091 20.39 14.37 -41.06
CA HIS A 1091 19.51 14.38 -39.90
C HIS A 1091 18.64 15.64 -39.91
N SER A 1092 17.41 15.51 -39.40
CA SER A 1092 16.48 16.64 -39.20
C SER A 1092 16.37 17.09 -37.74
N GLU A 1093 17.30 16.62 -36.90
CA GLU A 1093 17.36 16.96 -35.48
C GLU A 1093 17.59 18.45 -35.19
N THR A 1094 17.18 18.89 -34.00
CA THR A 1094 17.37 20.28 -33.57
C THR A 1094 18.87 20.62 -33.40
N PRO A 1095 19.43 21.60 -34.14
CA PRO A 1095 20.88 21.79 -34.23
C PRO A 1095 21.60 22.04 -32.90
N PHE A 1096 20.94 22.74 -31.97
CA PHE A 1096 21.54 23.12 -30.68
C PHE A 1096 21.66 21.94 -29.70
N VAL A 1097 20.75 20.97 -29.79
CA VAL A 1097 20.69 19.80 -28.89
C VAL A 1097 21.43 18.62 -29.49
N ALA A 1098 21.22 18.36 -30.79
CA ALA A 1098 21.80 17.21 -31.48
C ALA A 1098 23.28 17.38 -31.84
N GLY A 1099 23.73 18.60 -32.16
CA GLY A 1099 25.13 18.82 -32.55
C GLY A 1099 26.12 18.40 -31.45
N SER A 1100 25.82 18.75 -30.20
CA SER A 1100 26.65 18.38 -29.05
C SER A 1100 26.65 16.87 -28.77
N ALA A 1101 25.55 16.18 -29.06
CA ALA A 1101 25.44 14.73 -28.91
C ALA A 1101 26.24 14.02 -30.01
N ILE A 1102 26.06 14.42 -31.28
CA ILE A 1102 26.77 13.83 -32.43
C ILE A 1102 28.29 13.99 -32.27
N ASP A 1103 28.77 15.18 -31.93
CA ASP A 1103 30.21 15.47 -31.81
C ASP A 1103 30.90 14.65 -30.71
N LYS A 1104 30.16 14.25 -29.68
CA LYS A 1104 30.70 13.50 -28.54
C LYS A 1104 30.49 11.99 -28.66
N LEU A 1105 29.34 11.56 -29.16
CA LEU A 1105 28.98 10.13 -29.24
C LEU A 1105 29.66 9.43 -30.41
N VAL A 1106 29.81 10.08 -31.57
CA VAL A 1106 30.43 9.46 -32.75
C VAL A 1106 31.87 8.98 -32.48
N PRO A 1107 32.78 9.79 -31.92
CA PRO A 1107 34.13 9.32 -31.59
C PRO A 1107 34.12 8.23 -30.50
N ALA A 1108 33.25 8.38 -29.50
CA ALA A 1108 33.17 7.45 -28.38
C ALA A 1108 32.70 6.06 -28.81
N MET A 1109 31.75 5.95 -29.75
CA MET A 1109 31.29 4.67 -30.29
C MET A 1109 32.35 3.99 -31.18
N VAL A 1110 33.13 4.77 -31.94
CA VAL A 1110 34.25 4.22 -32.72
C VAL A 1110 35.34 3.69 -31.78
N GLU A 1111 35.59 4.35 -30.66
CA GLU A 1111 36.55 3.88 -29.66
C GLU A 1111 36.04 2.63 -28.91
N ALA A 1112 34.78 2.64 -28.46
CA ALA A 1112 34.17 1.55 -27.71
C ALA A 1112 33.81 0.34 -28.59
N GLN A 1113 33.65 0.52 -29.90
CA GLN A 1113 33.08 -0.47 -30.83
C GLN A 1113 31.66 -0.92 -30.41
N GLY A 1114 30.92 -0.05 -29.72
CA GLY A 1114 29.66 -0.36 -29.04
C GLY A 1114 28.85 0.90 -28.73
N PRO A 1115 27.58 0.77 -28.27
CA PRO A 1115 26.83 1.91 -27.77
C PRO A 1115 27.48 2.43 -26.48
N VAL A 1116 27.39 3.75 -26.30
CA VAL A 1116 27.94 4.47 -25.15
C VAL A 1116 26.80 5.17 -24.41
N ASP A 1117 27.06 5.77 -23.24
CA ASP A 1117 26.00 6.45 -22.49
C ASP A 1117 25.35 7.57 -23.30
N ALA A 1118 24.01 7.65 -23.24
CA ALA A 1118 23.24 8.68 -23.92
C ALA A 1118 23.62 10.08 -23.42
N TYR A 1119 23.70 11.04 -24.34
CA TYR A 1119 24.05 12.41 -23.98
C TYR A 1119 22.91 13.08 -23.22
N SER A 1120 23.16 13.46 -21.96
CA SER A 1120 22.16 14.12 -21.10
C SER A 1120 21.61 15.39 -21.76
N GLY A 1121 20.29 15.41 -21.98
CA GLY A 1121 19.58 16.46 -22.72
C GLY A 1121 19.31 16.16 -24.21
N ALA A 1122 19.81 15.04 -24.75
CA ALA A 1122 19.60 14.59 -26.14
C ALA A 1122 19.37 13.07 -26.22
N THR A 1123 18.62 12.50 -25.28
CA THR A 1123 18.44 11.04 -25.12
C THR A 1123 17.88 10.38 -26.39
N MET A 1124 16.79 10.91 -26.95
CA MET A 1124 16.17 10.38 -28.18
C MET A 1124 17.11 10.45 -29.40
N THR A 1125 17.90 11.52 -29.51
CA THR A 1125 18.90 11.65 -30.59
C THR A 1125 20.05 10.67 -30.41
N SER A 1126 20.43 10.38 -29.16
CA SER A 1126 21.49 9.42 -28.82
C SER A 1126 21.05 7.99 -29.17
N GLU A 1127 19.84 7.61 -28.78
CA GLU A 1127 19.24 6.31 -29.12
C GLU A 1127 19.08 6.12 -30.64
N ALA A 1128 18.66 7.17 -31.36
CA ALA A 1128 18.58 7.14 -32.80
C ALA A 1128 19.94 6.91 -33.47
N LEU A 1129 21.00 7.52 -32.94
CA LEU A 1129 22.37 7.31 -33.43
C LEU A 1129 22.84 5.86 -33.20
N PHE A 1130 22.52 5.28 -32.03
CA PHE A 1130 22.86 3.89 -31.71
C PHE A 1130 22.11 2.91 -32.63
N ALA A 1131 20.82 3.13 -32.83
CA ALA A 1131 19.99 2.33 -33.73
C ALA A 1131 20.49 2.41 -35.18
N ALA A 1132 20.84 3.62 -35.66
CA ALA A 1132 21.35 3.81 -37.02
C ALA A 1132 22.69 3.08 -37.24
N VAL A 1133 23.60 3.12 -36.26
CA VAL A 1133 24.88 2.41 -36.34
C VAL A 1133 24.69 0.90 -36.25
N ALA A 1134 23.80 0.43 -35.37
CA ALA A 1134 23.46 -0.99 -35.25
C ALA A 1134 22.86 -1.53 -36.57
N ALA A 1135 21.94 -0.79 -37.20
CA ALA A 1135 21.35 -1.15 -38.49
C ALA A 1135 22.38 -1.21 -39.63
N ALA A 1136 23.35 -0.30 -39.64
CA ALA A 1136 24.42 -0.29 -40.64
C ALA A 1136 25.34 -1.51 -40.53
N VAL A 1137 25.58 -2.02 -39.33
CA VAL A 1137 26.50 -3.16 -39.09
C VAL A 1137 25.79 -4.52 -38.99
N SER A 1138 24.46 -4.54 -38.79
CA SER A 1138 23.63 -5.75 -38.85
C SER A 1138 23.30 -6.18 -40.29
N GLY A 1139 23.42 -5.26 -41.26
CA GLY A 1139 23.15 -5.51 -42.68
C GLY A 1139 21.68 -5.43 -43.09
N GLU A 1140 20.81 -4.84 -42.25
CA GLU A 1140 19.38 -4.68 -42.53
C GLU A 1140 19.06 -3.61 -43.58
N GLU A 1141 19.96 -2.66 -43.83
CA GLU A 1141 19.84 -1.68 -44.92
C GLU A 1141 21.14 -1.55 -45.74
N GLY A 1142 20.97 -1.30 -47.05
CA GLY A 1142 21.92 -1.66 -48.11
C GLY A 1142 23.23 -0.85 -48.20
N ARG A 1143 24.13 -1.43 -49.01
CA ARG A 1143 25.45 -0.93 -49.44
C ARG A 1143 25.43 0.40 -50.18
#